data_AF-A0A7W4K753-F1
#
_entry.id   AF-A0A7W4K753-F1
#
_cell.length_a   1.000
_cell.length_b   1.000
_cell.length_c   1.000
_cell.angle_alpha   90.00
_cell.angle_beta   90.00
_cell.angle_gamma   90.00
#
_symmetry.space_group_name_H-M   'P 1'
#
loop_
_entity.id
_entity.type
_entity.pdbx_description
1 polymer ?
#
loop_
_entity_poly.entity_id
_entity_poly.type
_entity_poly.pdbx_seq_one_letter_code
_entity_poly.pdbx_strand_id
1 'polypeptide(L)'
;MTLHVALTHSTRYRYDRPVTLGPQTVRLRPAPHARTPIVSYALRIEPKPHFINWMQDPSGNYQARIVFPEPVTHFDVTVDLVADMATINPFDFFLEPEAEQWPFAYDPVLAGELAPYRTCEAPGPLLQGLLDGIDRTPRHTVDMLVALNQQIQARIAYVVRMEPGVWTPEETLESGTGSCRDSAWLLVQILRHLGFAARFVSGYLIQLVADQKPLTGPEGPTEDFTDLHAWAEVYLPGAGWVGLDATSGLLTGEGHIPLAATPEPASAAAISGLIGKCETEFEFAMSVIRVLETPRTTRPYSDAQWRAILDAGRTVDASLDAGNVDLTMGGEPTFIAADDMDAAEWNTDALGPTKRAYAGRLLRRLMPLWTKGAAIQHVLGKHYPGEQLPRWALLCHWRRDGEPIWTDPSLLASDDDSDTATEADAAVFCRALATRLQVDPGLVNPAYEDIHYYLWREHRLPANAIVEDAKLRDPLERERLARVYGHGLNVPVGSVLPLRVVERDGVRRWQSGRWFFRGDLMFLVPGDAPVGFRLPLQSLLWADEASIDHDMERDPFAPRLPLPPHPGLARRTGATGTVAPEWTSQGVPSGAVPGDAAAGGASGGEVPALSDLPALPPYPGGGTGRMSLDQAMRDHLVAVGQEDPELVRTALAVEARDGILHVFFPPLYAVEDWLDLCAAVEDTARAAGRKVVLEGYQPPRDPRLLNFSITPDPGVIEVNVHPAASWDEHVTRSEQLYDQARHVGLIAEKFMLDGRHVGTGGGNHVVMGAARPTDSPFLRRPDLLKSLVGFWHNHPSLSYLFSGLFIGPSSQHPRVDEARDDSVAELEIAFSQVHPDQPTPPWLTDRLFRNILADMTGNTHRTEFCIDKLYAPESSTGRLGLVEYRAFEMPPHHQMAAAQMLLMRAAVAAFWKQPYERRLVRWGTRLHDDFMLHHYVRQDFDDALAELRALGAPLDPDWFAPHMDFRFPEIGSVSVLGMTLDLRHALEPWNTLAEEPGSGGTVRYVDSSAERVQARVTGWVDERYVLACNGVGIPLTRTDRQGEYVGGVRFKAWNPPSALHPTVGVQSPLIFDIYDSWTGRSVGGLTHHVAHPGGRNYETRPVNANEAEARRRTRFFPFGHTVGTMTPPVLRRSLEQPRTLDLRRFS
;
A
#
# COMPACT_ATOMS: atom_id res chain seq x y z
N MET A 1 0.64 -20.30 2.85
CA MET A 1 0.80 -20.62 1.42
C MET A 1 1.69 -21.84 1.36
N THR A 2 1.35 -22.84 0.54
CA THR A 2 2.17 -24.04 0.40
C THR A 2 2.89 -24.01 -0.94
N LEU A 3 4.22 -24.06 -0.87
CA LEU A 3 5.10 -24.22 -2.02
C LEU A 3 5.88 -25.51 -1.77
N HIS A 4 5.56 -26.56 -2.52
CA HIS A 4 6.32 -27.80 -2.46
C HIS A 4 7.30 -27.86 -3.62
N VAL A 5 8.54 -28.19 -3.30
CA VAL A 5 9.60 -28.43 -4.29
C VAL A 5 10.12 -29.83 -4.15
N ALA A 6 10.29 -30.49 -5.29
CA ALA A 6 10.99 -31.75 -5.39
C ALA A 6 12.45 -31.50 -5.71
N LEU A 7 13.34 -32.04 -4.89
CA LEU A 7 14.79 -32.07 -5.10
C LEU A 7 15.21 -33.49 -5.45
N THR A 8 16.01 -33.61 -6.49
CA THR A 8 16.71 -34.85 -6.86
C THR A 8 18.21 -34.63 -6.75
N HIS A 9 18.88 -35.48 -5.98
CA HIS A 9 20.34 -35.55 -5.85
C HIS A 9 20.81 -36.87 -6.45
N SER A 10 21.83 -36.82 -7.32
CA SER A 10 22.48 -38.00 -7.87
C SER A 10 24.00 -37.88 -7.76
N THR A 11 24.62 -38.82 -7.05
CA THR A 11 26.07 -39.03 -7.05
C THR A 11 26.39 -40.38 -7.63
N ARG A 12 27.28 -40.44 -8.63
CA ARG A 12 27.69 -41.69 -9.27
C ARG A 12 29.21 -41.79 -9.30
N TYR A 13 29.69 -42.95 -8.88
CA TYR A 13 31.09 -43.33 -8.98
C TYR A 13 31.20 -44.46 -9.98
N ARG A 14 32.06 -44.34 -10.99
CA ARG A 14 32.41 -45.44 -11.89
C ARG A 14 33.85 -45.82 -11.71
N TYR A 15 34.10 -47.12 -11.65
CA TYR A 15 35.43 -47.66 -11.38
C TYR A 15 35.98 -48.30 -12.65
N ASP A 16 37.30 -48.16 -12.87
CA ASP A 16 38.02 -48.74 -14.02
C ASP A 16 37.93 -50.29 -14.08
N ARG A 17 37.57 -50.91 -12.96
CA ARG A 17 37.47 -52.36 -12.77
C ARG A 17 36.55 -52.71 -11.61
N PRO A 18 36.17 -54.00 -11.44
CA PRO A 18 35.47 -54.44 -10.23
C PRO A 18 36.29 -54.17 -8.97
N VAL A 19 35.73 -53.42 -8.02
CA VAL A 19 36.37 -53.05 -6.76
C VAL A 19 35.56 -53.52 -5.56
N THR A 20 36.26 -53.98 -4.52
CA THR A 20 35.63 -54.24 -3.23
C THR A 20 35.41 -52.91 -2.51
N LEU A 21 34.15 -52.58 -2.26
CA LEU A 21 33.80 -51.47 -1.37
C LEU A 21 33.70 -51.98 0.06
N GLY A 22 34.44 -51.35 0.98
CA GLY A 22 34.15 -51.49 2.39
C GLY A 22 32.81 -50.83 2.75
N PRO A 23 32.40 -50.85 4.02
CA PRO A 23 31.17 -50.19 4.45
C PRO A 23 31.17 -48.72 4.05
N GLN A 24 30.17 -48.30 3.28
CA GLN A 24 29.93 -46.91 2.92
C GLN A 24 28.90 -46.30 3.89
N THR A 25 29.03 -45.02 4.18
CA THR A 25 28.12 -44.26 5.03
C THR A 25 27.57 -43.10 4.23
N VAL A 26 26.25 -43.04 4.09
CA VAL A 26 25.52 -42.00 3.36
C VAL A 26 24.72 -41.16 4.35
N ARG A 27 24.94 -39.84 4.36
CA ARG A 27 24.30 -38.85 5.25
C ARG A 27 23.45 -37.87 4.45
N LEU A 28 22.67 -38.38 3.49
CA LEU A 28 21.85 -37.57 2.57
C LEU A 28 20.36 -37.54 2.95
N ARG A 29 20.01 -37.93 4.18
CA ARG A 29 18.65 -37.84 4.72
C ARG A 29 18.56 -36.59 5.63
N PRO A 30 17.56 -35.72 5.45
CA PRO A 30 17.32 -34.57 6.33
C PRO A 30 17.34 -34.95 7.81
N ALA A 31 18.06 -34.17 8.61
CA ALA A 31 18.24 -34.41 10.03
C ALA A 31 16.92 -34.22 10.78
N PRO A 32 16.72 -34.89 11.94
CA PRO A 32 15.47 -34.79 12.71
C PRO A 32 15.11 -33.38 13.17
N HIS A 33 16.10 -32.47 13.24
CA HIS A 33 15.94 -31.09 13.69
C HIS A 33 15.76 -30.10 12.52
N ALA A 34 15.60 -30.58 11.28
CA ALA A 34 15.28 -29.72 10.15
C ALA A 34 13.96 -28.98 10.41
N ARG A 35 13.98 -27.64 10.33
CA ARG A 35 12.78 -26.81 10.52
C ARG A 35 11.84 -26.88 9.31
N THR A 36 12.39 -27.14 8.13
CA THR A 36 11.64 -27.33 6.88
C THR A 36 10.96 -28.70 6.86
N PRO A 37 9.62 -28.78 6.80
CA PRO A 37 8.92 -30.05 6.76
C PRO A 37 9.25 -30.84 5.49
N ILE A 38 9.66 -32.10 5.66
CA ILE A 38 9.94 -33.02 4.55
C ILE A 38 8.71 -33.88 4.32
N VAL A 39 8.02 -33.63 3.20
CA VAL A 39 6.77 -34.31 2.83
C VAL A 39 7.03 -35.74 2.38
N SER A 40 8.11 -35.97 1.62
CA SER A 40 8.52 -37.31 1.20
C SER A 40 10.03 -37.40 1.02
N TYR A 41 10.58 -38.61 1.22
CA TYR A 41 12.00 -38.92 1.04
C TYR A 41 12.17 -40.33 0.49
N ALA A 42 13.06 -40.50 -0.48
CA ALA A 42 13.48 -41.80 -1.01
C ALA A 42 15.00 -41.84 -1.20
N LEU A 43 15.61 -42.97 -0.85
CA LEU A 43 17.02 -43.28 -1.11
C LEU A 43 17.10 -44.50 -2.02
N ARG A 44 17.75 -44.36 -3.18
CA ARG A 44 18.06 -45.46 -4.09
C ARG A 44 19.57 -45.65 -4.16
N ILE A 45 20.00 -46.89 -3.99
CA ILE A 45 21.40 -47.31 -4.08
C ILE A 45 21.54 -48.35 -5.18
N GLU A 46 22.58 -48.23 -6.01
CA GLU A 46 22.96 -49.22 -7.01
C GLU A 46 24.48 -49.48 -6.94
N PRO A 47 24.95 -50.69 -7.31
CA PRO A 47 24.20 -51.85 -7.81
C PRO A 47 23.49 -52.67 -6.72
N LYS A 48 22.69 -53.66 -7.15
CA LYS A 48 22.10 -54.70 -6.29
C LYS A 48 22.83 -56.04 -6.53
N PRO A 49 22.89 -56.94 -5.53
CA PRO A 49 22.39 -56.80 -4.17
C PRO A 49 23.33 -55.95 -3.29
N HIS A 50 22.77 -55.18 -2.36
CA HIS A 50 23.50 -54.51 -1.29
C HIS A 50 22.68 -54.62 0.01
N PHE A 51 23.34 -54.44 1.15
CA PHE A 51 22.70 -54.35 2.44
C PHE A 51 22.67 -52.89 2.91
N ILE A 52 21.50 -52.42 3.36
CA ILE A 52 21.28 -51.11 3.97
C ILE A 52 20.99 -51.30 5.46
N ASN A 53 21.72 -50.58 6.31
CA ASN A 53 21.41 -50.44 7.73
C ASN A 53 21.28 -48.97 8.10
N TRP A 54 20.08 -48.55 8.51
CA TRP A 54 19.81 -47.20 9.00
C TRP A 54 20.18 -47.08 10.47
N MET A 55 20.88 -46.01 10.83
CA MET A 55 21.26 -45.70 12.21
C MET A 55 21.35 -44.19 12.42
N GLN A 56 21.53 -43.78 13.68
CA GLN A 56 21.87 -42.41 14.06
C GLN A 56 23.31 -42.34 14.56
N ASP A 57 24.00 -41.24 14.26
CA ASP A 57 25.30 -40.93 14.86
C ASP A 57 25.14 -40.31 16.27
N PRO A 58 26.23 -40.09 17.03
CA PRO A 58 26.15 -39.47 18.35
C PRO A 58 25.56 -38.05 18.37
N SER A 59 25.53 -37.36 17.23
CA SER A 59 24.92 -36.04 17.05
C SER A 59 23.45 -36.11 16.63
N GLY A 60 22.89 -37.32 16.49
CA GLY A 60 21.50 -37.57 16.13
C GLY A 60 21.21 -37.52 14.62
N ASN A 61 22.23 -37.38 13.77
CA ASN A 61 22.06 -37.33 12.32
C ASN A 61 21.71 -38.72 11.79
N TYR A 62 20.84 -38.79 10.78
CA TYR A 62 20.52 -40.05 10.12
C TYR A 62 21.66 -40.46 9.18
N GLN A 63 22.11 -41.71 9.27
CA GLN A 63 23.08 -42.27 8.33
C GLN A 63 22.65 -43.66 7.85
N ALA A 64 22.78 -43.91 6.56
CA ALA A 64 22.62 -45.22 5.94
C ALA A 64 24.00 -45.86 5.76
N ARG A 65 24.21 -47.01 6.39
CA ARG A 65 25.42 -47.81 6.22
C ARG A 65 25.17 -48.86 5.15
N ILE A 66 25.91 -48.77 4.05
CA ILE A 66 25.79 -49.62 2.87
C ILE A 66 26.93 -50.63 2.86
N VAL A 67 26.62 -51.90 2.60
CA VAL A 67 27.62 -52.95 2.41
C VAL A 67 27.32 -53.72 1.13
N PHE A 68 28.32 -53.87 0.27
CA PHE A 68 28.24 -54.67 -0.94
C PHE A 68 28.87 -56.04 -0.70
N PRO A 69 28.15 -57.15 -0.96
CA PRO A 69 28.69 -58.50 -0.79
C PRO A 69 29.68 -58.89 -1.89
N GLU A 70 29.59 -58.26 -3.06
CA GLU A 70 30.39 -58.57 -4.25
C GLU A 70 31.14 -57.32 -4.74
N PRO A 71 32.27 -57.47 -5.45
CA PRO A 71 32.95 -56.36 -6.12
C PRO A 71 32.03 -55.65 -7.11
N VAL A 72 32.07 -54.32 -7.14
CA VAL A 72 31.21 -53.48 -7.99
C VAL A 72 32.01 -52.67 -9.00
N THR A 73 31.40 -52.32 -10.12
CA THR A 73 32.00 -51.44 -11.15
C THR A 73 31.46 -50.01 -11.08
N HIS A 74 30.41 -49.78 -10.30
CA HIS A 74 29.85 -48.47 -10.05
C HIS A 74 29.24 -48.41 -8.64
N PHE A 75 29.01 -47.21 -8.14
CA PHE A 75 28.25 -46.94 -6.93
C PHE A 75 27.41 -45.69 -7.16
N ASP A 76 26.10 -45.86 -7.22
CA ASP A 76 25.17 -44.77 -7.51
C ASP A 76 24.27 -44.53 -6.30
N VAL A 77 24.19 -43.28 -5.88
CA VAL A 77 23.36 -42.81 -4.77
C VAL A 77 22.40 -41.76 -5.33
N THR A 78 21.11 -42.09 -5.34
CA THR A 78 20.05 -41.14 -5.72
C THR A 78 19.17 -40.85 -4.50
N VAL A 79 18.93 -39.57 -4.24
CA VAL A 79 17.93 -39.11 -3.26
C VAL A 79 16.88 -38.29 -3.98
N ASP A 80 15.61 -38.63 -3.75
CA ASP A 80 14.47 -37.80 -4.13
C ASP A 80 13.77 -37.35 -2.85
N LEU A 81 13.52 -36.04 -2.71
CA LEU A 81 12.77 -35.50 -1.57
C LEU A 81 11.80 -34.41 -2.01
N VAL A 82 10.72 -34.25 -1.26
CA VAL A 82 9.79 -33.12 -1.42
C VAL A 82 9.79 -32.33 -0.12
N ALA A 83 10.10 -31.04 -0.21
CA ALA A 83 10.16 -30.12 0.92
C ALA A 83 9.04 -29.07 0.84
N ASP A 84 8.46 -28.73 1.99
CA ASP A 84 7.55 -27.60 2.16
C ASP A 84 8.35 -26.32 2.42
N MET A 85 8.41 -25.43 1.42
CA MET A 85 9.17 -24.17 1.45
C MET A 85 8.38 -23.00 2.04
N ALA A 86 7.49 -23.29 2.98
CA ALA A 86 6.83 -22.22 3.72
C ALA A 86 7.86 -21.45 4.55
N THR A 87 7.81 -20.11 4.46
CA THR A 87 8.81 -19.19 5.03
C THR A 87 9.00 -19.40 6.53
N ILE A 88 10.26 -19.31 6.95
CA ILE A 88 10.65 -19.44 8.35
C ILE A 88 11.33 -18.15 8.80
N ASN A 89 10.86 -17.55 9.90
CA ASN A 89 11.59 -16.44 10.53
C ASN A 89 12.83 -17.00 11.25
N PRO A 90 14.05 -16.63 10.82
CA PRO A 90 15.27 -17.12 11.44
C PRO A 90 15.52 -16.53 12.83
N PHE A 91 14.85 -15.43 13.19
CA PHE A 91 14.96 -14.73 14.49
C PHE A 91 13.82 -15.06 15.46
N ASP A 92 13.08 -16.14 15.19
CA ASP A 92 11.94 -16.54 16.01
C ASP A 92 12.35 -17.49 17.15
N PHE A 93 13.04 -16.93 18.12
CA PHE A 93 13.49 -17.61 19.34
C PHE A 93 13.69 -16.59 20.47
N PHE A 94 13.84 -17.08 21.69
CA PHE A 94 14.20 -16.27 22.85
C PHE A 94 15.53 -16.75 23.42
N LEU A 95 16.28 -15.83 24.00
CA LEU A 95 17.49 -16.16 24.75
C LEU A 95 17.15 -16.20 26.24
N GLU A 96 17.88 -17.03 26.99
CA GLU A 96 17.88 -16.90 28.45
C GLU A 96 18.50 -15.55 28.84
N PRO A 97 18.07 -14.93 29.97
CA PRO A 97 18.53 -13.61 30.39
C PRO A 97 20.06 -13.46 30.43
N GLU A 98 20.79 -14.52 30.80
CA GLU A 98 22.24 -14.50 30.91
C GLU A 98 22.94 -14.50 29.53
N ALA A 99 22.23 -14.89 28.46
CA ALA A 99 22.74 -14.97 27.09
C ALA A 99 22.27 -13.83 26.19
N GLU A 100 21.42 -12.91 26.66
CA GLU A 100 20.96 -11.75 25.89
C GLU A 100 22.12 -10.84 25.47
N GLN A 101 23.14 -10.71 26.32
CA GLN A 101 24.36 -9.94 26.03
C GLN A 101 25.58 -10.86 25.95
N TRP A 102 26.39 -10.65 24.93
CA TRP A 102 27.70 -11.30 24.82
C TRP A 102 28.78 -10.32 25.27
N PRO A 103 29.83 -10.76 26.01
CA PRO A 103 30.13 -12.15 26.36
C PRO A 103 29.30 -12.74 27.53
N PHE A 104 28.91 -14.02 27.40
CA PHE A 104 28.27 -14.80 28.47
C PHE A 104 28.99 -16.13 28.70
N ALA A 105 28.64 -16.82 29.79
CA ALA A 105 29.13 -18.17 30.11
C ALA A 105 27.98 -19.17 30.13
N TYR A 106 28.20 -20.37 29.59
CA TYR A 106 27.26 -21.48 29.71
C TYR A 106 27.19 -21.98 31.15
N ASP A 107 26.01 -22.45 31.57
CA ASP A 107 25.86 -23.24 32.78
C ASP A 107 26.88 -24.41 32.79
N PRO A 108 27.52 -24.75 33.93
CA PRO A 108 28.57 -25.76 33.96
C PRO A 108 28.15 -27.15 33.46
N VAL A 109 26.89 -27.56 33.66
CA VAL A 109 26.38 -28.85 33.17
C VAL A 109 26.26 -28.79 31.65
N LEU A 110 25.59 -27.75 31.15
CA LEU A 110 25.44 -27.53 29.71
C LEU A 110 26.80 -27.36 29.01
N ALA A 111 27.75 -26.69 29.65
CA ALA A 111 29.12 -26.53 29.16
C ALA A 111 29.84 -27.88 28.99
N GLY A 112 29.60 -28.83 29.90
CA GLY A 112 30.11 -30.20 29.81
C GLY A 112 29.49 -30.98 28.65
N GLU A 113 28.17 -30.85 28.45
CA GLU A 113 27.45 -31.46 27.33
C GLU A 113 27.89 -30.88 25.97
N LEU A 114 28.23 -29.60 25.94
CA LEU A 114 28.68 -28.89 24.74
C LEU A 114 30.19 -28.97 24.49
N ALA A 115 30.97 -29.65 25.34
CA ALA A 115 32.43 -29.65 25.26
C ALA A 115 33.01 -30.00 23.87
N PRO A 116 32.50 -31.01 23.13
CA PRO A 116 33.01 -31.31 21.79
C PRO A 116 32.87 -30.14 20.81
N TYR A 117 31.83 -29.31 20.98
CA TYR A 117 31.50 -28.18 20.10
C TYR A 117 32.25 -26.89 20.46
N ARG A 118 33.09 -26.92 21.50
CA ARG A 118 33.88 -25.78 21.99
C ARG A 118 35.39 -26.00 21.83
N THR A 119 35.78 -27.09 21.16
CA THR A 119 37.20 -27.42 20.97
C THR A 119 37.79 -26.53 19.88
N CYS A 120 38.73 -25.66 20.24
CA CYS A 120 39.41 -24.77 19.31
C CYS A 120 40.65 -25.42 18.69
N GLU A 121 40.88 -25.19 17.40
CA GLU A 121 42.22 -25.36 16.82
C GLU A 121 43.10 -24.17 17.24
N ALA A 122 44.41 -24.40 17.33
CA ALA A 122 45.36 -23.34 17.62
C ALA A 122 45.31 -22.27 16.51
N PRO A 123 45.06 -20.98 16.84
CA PRO A 123 44.94 -19.94 15.83
C PRO A 123 46.31 -19.62 15.23
N GLY A 124 46.36 -19.53 13.89
CA GLY A 124 47.50 -18.95 13.19
C GLY A 124 47.51 -17.41 13.26
N PRO A 125 48.54 -16.73 12.73
CA PRO A 125 48.66 -15.27 12.79
C PRO A 125 47.47 -14.51 12.20
N LEU A 126 46.88 -14.98 11.09
CA LEU A 126 45.76 -14.30 10.45
C LEU A 126 44.46 -14.47 11.24
N LEU A 127 44.20 -15.68 11.74
CA LEU A 127 43.04 -15.91 12.61
C LEU A 127 43.18 -15.15 13.93
N GLN A 128 44.37 -15.15 14.54
CA GLN A 128 44.62 -14.38 15.76
C GLN A 128 44.41 -12.87 15.52
N GLY A 129 44.93 -12.32 14.41
CA GLY A 129 44.73 -10.92 14.06
C GLY A 129 43.26 -10.55 13.82
N LEU A 130 42.46 -11.46 13.27
CA LEU A 130 41.01 -11.27 13.17
C LEU A 130 40.35 -11.27 14.55
N LEU A 131 40.69 -12.23 15.42
CA LEU A 131 40.13 -12.35 16.77
C LEU A 131 40.47 -11.15 17.65
N ASP A 132 41.67 -10.57 17.50
CA ASP A 132 42.11 -9.38 18.23
C ASP A 132 41.36 -8.12 17.77
N GLY A 133 40.88 -8.09 16.53
CA GLY A 133 40.09 -6.98 15.97
C GLY A 133 38.60 -7.00 16.35
N ILE A 134 38.11 -8.05 17.01
CA ILE A 134 36.71 -8.16 17.42
C ILE A 134 36.48 -7.40 18.72
N ASP A 135 35.63 -6.39 18.67
CA ASP A 135 35.21 -5.64 19.86
C ASP A 135 34.42 -6.54 20.82
N ARG A 136 34.92 -6.69 22.05
CA ARG A 136 34.35 -7.52 23.11
C ARG A 136 33.49 -6.74 24.11
N THR A 137 33.14 -5.50 23.80
CA THR A 137 32.22 -4.73 24.63
C THR A 137 30.86 -5.44 24.73
N PRO A 138 30.24 -5.48 25.93
CA PRO A 138 28.92 -6.07 26.10
C PRO A 138 27.90 -5.47 25.14
N ARG A 139 27.30 -6.32 24.31
CA ARG A 139 26.25 -5.94 23.35
C ARG A 139 25.29 -7.10 23.15
N HIS A 140 24.15 -6.81 22.54
CA HIS A 140 23.13 -7.82 22.27
C HIS A 140 23.70 -8.96 21.43
N THR A 141 23.55 -10.20 21.90
CA THR A 141 24.21 -11.39 21.35
C THR A 141 23.84 -11.60 19.88
N VAL A 142 22.56 -11.44 19.54
CA VAL A 142 22.08 -11.63 18.15
C VAL A 142 22.71 -10.61 17.20
N ASP A 143 22.77 -9.33 17.59
CA ASP A 143 23.35 -8.26 16.76
C ASP A 143 24.84 -8.50 16.52
N MET A 144 25.55 -9.00 17.53
CA MET A 144 26.96 -9.38 17.41
C MET A 144 27.13 -10.54 16.41
N LEU A 145 26.32 -11.59 16.49
CA LEU A 145 26.37 -12.73 15.56
C LEU A 145 26.05 -12.32 14.12
N VAL A 146 25.04 -11.46 13.93
CA VAL A 146 24.70 -10.91 12.61
C VAL A 146 25.87 -10.10 12.05
N ALA A 147 26.44 -9.19 12.84
CA ALA A 147 27.57 -8.37 12.43
C ALA A 147 28.80 -9.23 12.09
N LEU A 148 29.10 -10.25 12.90
CA LEU A 148 30.20 -11.18 12.66
C LEU A 148 29.99 -11.96 11.36
N ASN A 149 28.79 -12.49 11.13
CA ASN A 149 28.49 -13.26 9.92
C ASN A 149 28.66 -12.41 8.65
N GLN A 150 28.16 -11.16 8.68
CA GLN A 150 28.33 -10.20 7.58
C GLN A 150 29.80 -9.80 7.39
N GLN A 151 30.57 -9.67 8.48
CA GLN A 151 32.00 -9.36 8.42
C GLN A 151 32.78 -10.48 7.71
N ILE A 152 32.46 -11.75 7.98
CA ILE A 152 33.10 -12.88 7.29
C ILE A 152 32.70 -12.94 5.82
N GLN A 153 31.40 -12.75 5.53
CA GLN A 153 30.91 -12.72 4.15
C GLN A 153 31.60 -11.63 3.31
N ALA A 154 31.77 -10.43 3.87
CA ALA A 154 32.43 -9.32 3.17
C ALA A 154 33.93 -9.55 2.96
N ARG A 155 34.55 -10.44 3.75
CA ARG A 155 36.01 -10.67 3.75
C ARG A 155 36.44 -11.85 2.88
N ILE A 156 35.58 -12.84 2.69
CA ILE A 156 35.89 -14.08 1.95
C ILE A 156 35.07 -14.15 0.66
N ALA A 157 35.73 -14.00 -0.49
CA ALA A 157 35.06 -14.14 -1.78
C ALA A 157 34.72 -15.60 -2.07
N TYR A 158 33.47 -15.87 -2.44
CA TYR A 158 32.98 -17.22 -2.70
C TYR A 158 33.57 -17.81 -3.99
N VAL A 159 34.08 -19.05 -3.92
CA VAL A 159 34.56 -19.83 -5.06
C VAL A 159 34.05 -21.27 -5.02
N VAL A 160 33.74 -21.85 -6.18
CA VAL A 160 33.37 -23.26 -6.30
C VAL A 160 34.64 -24.11 -6.41
N ARG A 161 34.74 -25.15 -5.58
CA ARG A 161 35.92 -26.02 -5.50
C ARG A 161 35.55 -27.49 -5.60
N MET A 162 36.25 -28.20 -6.50
CA MET A 162 36.05 -29.64 -6.70
C MET A 162 37.04 -30.50 -5.89
N GLU A 163 38.12 -29.90 -5.37
CA GLU A 163 39.07 -30.66 -4.56
C GLU A 163 38.42 -31.18 -3.27
N PRO A 164 38.76 -32.37 -2.78
CA PRO A 164 38.25 -32.87 -1.51
C PRO A 164 38.88 -32.14 -0.31
N GLY A 165 38.15 -32.10 0.80
CA GLY A 165 38.62 -31.54 2.07
C GLY A 165 38.22 -30.10 2.32
N VAL A 166 38.29 -29.68 3.59
CA VAL A 166 37.99 -28.31 4.04
C VAL A 166 39.32 -27.61 4.35
N TRP A 167 39.47 -26.37 3.90
CA TRP A 167 40.64 -25.57 4.26
C TRP A 167 40.64 -25.19 5.72
N THR A 168 41.84 -25.08 6.28
CA THR A 168 42.02 -24.52 7.62
C THR A 168 41.59 -23.04 7.64
N PRO A 169 41.24 -22.49 8.82
CA PRO A 169 40.95 -21.07 8.95
C PRO A 169 42.07 -20.16 8.42
N GLU A 170 43.33 -20.55 8.61
CA GLU A 170 44.50 -19.78 8.16
C GLU A 170 44.61 -19.76 6.63
N GLU A 171 44.46 -20.90 5.96
CA GLU A 171 44.47 -20.99 4.48
C GLU A 171 43.33 -20.18 3.86
N THR A 172 42.14 -20.23 4.47
CA THR A 172 40.97 -19.48 4.00
C THR A 172 41.20 -17.97 4.10
N LEU A 173 41.74 -17.51 5.24
CA LEU A 173 42.05 -16.09 5.47
C LEU A 173 43.22 -15.61 4.60
N GLU A 174 44.23 -16.44 4.35
CA GLU A 174 45.39 -16.10 3.51
C GLU A 174 44.97 -15.89 2.06
N SER A 175 44.11 -16.77 1.52
CA SER A 175 43.66 -16.64 0.14
C SER A 175 42.62 -15.51 -0.06
N GLY A 176 41.87 -15.15 1.00
CA GLY A 176 40.73 -14.24 0.91
C GLY A 176 39.56 -14.79 0.10
N THR A 177 39.59 -16.08 -0.24
CA THR A 177 38.56 -16.80 -1.00
C THR A 177 38.23 -18.14 -0.32
N GLY A 178 37.05 -18.67 -0.57
CA GLY A 178 36.66 -19.97 -0.01
C GLY A 178 35.37 -20.53 -0.61
N SER A 179 35.22 -21.86 -0.53
CA SER A 179 33.93 -22.52 -0.78
C SER A 179 33.04 -22.47 0.47
N CYS A 180 31.77 -22.86 0.36
CA CYS A 180 30.83 -22.81 1.49
C CYS A 180 31.35 -23.56 2.74
N ARG A 181 31.96 -24.73 2.55
CA ARG A 181 32.59 -25.51 3.62
C ARG A 181 33.78 -24.81 4.27
N ASP A 182 34.56 -24.03 3.52
CA ASP A 182 35.74 -23.33 4.05
C ASP A 182 35.29 -22.15 4.93
N SER A 183 34.35 -21.34 4.43
CA SER A 183 33.77 -20.22 5.19
C SER A 183 32.99 -20.67 6.42
N ALA A 184 32.25 -21.78 6.33
CA ALA A 184 31.54 -22.37 7.46
C ALA A 184 32.50 -22.82 8.57
N TRP A 185 33.60 -23.49 8.20
CA TRP A 185 34.59 -23.93 9.19
C TRP A 185 35.34 -22.77 9.84
N LEU A 186 35.73 -21.76 9.06
CA LEU A 186 36.30 -20.52 9.59
C LEU A 186 35.36 -19.88 10.63
N LEU A 187 34.07 -19.76 10.32
CA LEU A 187 33.09 -19.18 11.25
C LEU A 187 32.91 -20.02 12.52
N VAL A 188 32.85 -21.36 12.40
CA VAL A 188 32.79 -22.26 13.57
C VAL A 188 33.98 -22.03 14.50
N GLN A 189 35.19 -21.94 13.96
CA GLN A 189 36.40 -21.77 14.76
C GLN A 189 36.46 -20.38 15.42
N ILE A 190 36.04 -19.32 14.72
CA ILE A 190 35.93 -17.99 15.31
C ILE A 190 34.93 -18.01 16.48
N LEU A 191 33.73 -18.55 16.28
CA LEU A 191 32.70 -18.62 17.33
C LEU A 191 33.21 -19.37 18.57
N ARG A 192 33.94 -20.48 18.39
CA ARG A 192 34.55 -21.22 19.49
C ARG A 192 35.58 -20.39 20.27
N HIS A 193 36.44 -19.66 19.57
CA HIS A 193 37.40 -18.73 20.19
C HIS A 193 36.74 -17.54 20.90
N LEU A 194 35.52 -17.16 20.50
CA LEU A 194 34.69 -16.15 21.16
C LEU A 194 33.88 -16.70 22.35
N GLY A 195 34.02 -18.00 22.66
CA GLY A 195 33.43 -18.65 23.83
C GLY A 195 32.16 -19.45 23.54
N PHE A 196 31.64 -19.43 22.31
CA PHE A 196 30.43 -20.15 21.93
C PHE A 196 30.69 -21.64 21.68
N ALA A 197 29.65 -22.45 21.82
CA ALA A 197 29.60 -23.78 21.22
C ALA A 197 29.10 -23.66 19.77
N ALA A 198 29.89 -24.16 18.83
CA ALA A 198 29.58 -24.10 17.41
C ALA A 198 29.83 -25.44 16.71
N ARG A 199 29.02 -25.75 15.69
CA ARG A 199 29.10 -26.99 14.91
C ARG A 199 29.05 -26.73 13.41
N PHE A 200 29.69 -27.62 12.66
CA PHE A 200 29.69 -27.62 11.20
C PHE A 200 28.46 -28.37 10.70
N VAL A 201 27.73 -27.77 9.75
CA VAL A 201 26.55 -28.39 9.16
C VAL A 201 26.76 -28.60 7.68
N SER A 202 26.48 -29.81 7.19
CA SER A 202 26.35 -30.13 5.78
C SER A 202 24.89 -30.41 5.47
N GLY A 203 24.38 -29.81 4.40
CA GLY A 203 22.96 -29.87 4.06
C GLY A 203 22.66 -29.61 2.59
N TYR A 204 21.37 -29.54 2.26
CA TYR A 204 20.93 -28.96 1.00
C TYR A 204 20.63 -27.48 1.18
N LEU A 205 20.95 -26.69 0.16
CA LEU A 205 20.43 -25.35 -0.02
C LEU A 205 19.48 -25.35 -1.21
N ILE A 206 18.25 -24.90 -1.00
CA ILE A 206 17.28 -24.63 -2.06
C ILE A 206 17.08 -23.11 -2.11
N GLN A 207 17.30 -22.50 -3.26
CA GLN A 207 16.97 -21.10 -3.49
C GLN A 207 16.07 -20.99 -4.71
N LEU A 208 14.92 -20.34 -4.50
CA LEU A 208 13.90 -20.18 -5.51
C LEU A 208 13.94 -18.76 -6.05
N VAL A 209 13.63 -18.61 -7.34
CA VAL A 209 13.43 -17.30 -7.96
C VAL A 209 12.26 -16.62 -7.27
N ALA A 210 12.50 -15.43 -6.73
CA ALA A 210 11.46 -14.58 -6.19
C ALA A 210 10.47 -14.18 -7.28
N ASP A 211 9.19 -14.07 -6.95
CA ASP A 211 8.15 -13.68 -7.93
C ASP A 211 8.38 -12.32 -8.54
N GLN A 212 8.92 -11.43 -7.73
CA GLN A 212 9.17 -10.05 -8.08
C GLN A 212 10.61 -9.74 -7.73
N LYS A 213 11.32 -9.16 -8.69
CA LYS A 213 12.72 -8.75 -8.50
C LYS A 213 12.80 -7.69 -7.39
N PRO A 214 13.67 -7.84 -6.39
CA PRO A 214 13.92 -6.79 -5.41
C PRO A 214 14.34 -5.49 -6.12
N LEU A 215 13.80 -4.34 -5.70
CA LEU A 215 14.27 -3.04 -6.20
C LEU A 215 15.55 -2.58 -5.50
N THR A 216 15.76 -3.06 -4.27
CA THR A 216 16.93 -2.79 -3.44
C THR A 216 17.43 -4.10 -2.84
N GLY A 217 18.74 -4.21 -2.64
CA GLY A 217 19.39 -5.43 -2.14
C GLY A 217 19.93 -6.35 -3.25
N PRO A 218 20.54 -7.48 -2.87
CA PRO A 218 21.11 -8.43 -3.84
C PRO A 218 20.01 -9.07 -4.68
N GLU A 219 20.23 -9.16 -6.00
CA GLU A 219 19.38 -9.96 -6.87
C GLU A 219 19.49 -11.42 -6.41
N GLY A 220 18.34 -12.02 -6.06
CA GLY A 220 18.25 -13.46 -5.76
C GLY A 220 18.62 -14.31 -6.99
N PRO A 221 18.46 -15.64 -6.92
CA PRO A 221 18.84 -16.49 -8.05
C PRO A 221 18.01 -16.18 -9.30
N THR A 222 18.63 -16.32 -10.48
CA THR A 222 17.99 -16.12 -11.79
C THR A 222 17.16 -17.32 -12.24
N GLU A 223 17.44 -18.50 -11.69
CA GLU A 223 16.70 -19.75 -11.88
C GLU A 223 16.57 -20.49 -10.56
N ASP A 224 15.54 -21.34 -10.42
CA ASP A 224 15.41 -22.17 -9.23
C ASP A 224 16.60 -23.12 -9.19
N PHE A 225 17.38 -23.08 -8.10
CA PHE A 225 18.56 -23.89 -8.00
C PHE A 225 18.67 -24.56 -6.63
N THR A 226 19.42 -25.66 -6.62
CA THR A 226 19.76 -26.37 -5.41
C THR A 226 21.18 -26.91 -5.49
N ASP A 227 21.87 -26.95 -4.36
CA ASP A 227 23.18 -27.54 -4.25
C ASP A 227 23.39 -28.17 -2.85
N LEU A 228 24.42 -28.99 -2.72
CA LEU A 228 24.99 -29.30 -1.41
C LEU A 228 25.66 -28.06 -0.85
N HIS A 229 25.33 -27.74 0.40
CA HIS A 229 25.81 -26.54 1.06
C HIS A 229 26.33 -26.84 2.46
N ALA A 230 27.12 -25.92 2.99
CA ALA A 230 27.62 -25.99 4.35
C ALA A 230 27.53 -24.63 5.05
N TRP A 231 27.20 -24.67 6.34
CA TRP A 231 27.07 -23.48 7.20
C TRP A 231 27.49 -23.80 8.63
N ALA A 232 27.57 -22.77 9.47
CA ALA A 232 27.86 -22.91 10.89
C ALA A 232 26.57 -22.85 11.71
N GLU A 233 26.47 -23.62 12.78
CA GLU A 233 25.43 -23.44 13.79
C GLU A 233 26.05 -23.11 15.15
N VAL A 234 25.44 -22.16 15.85
CA VAL A 234 25.84 -21.73 17.20
C VAL A 234 24.77 -22.13 18.22
N TYR A 235 25.18 -22.68 19.36
CA TYR A 235 24.25 -23.00 20.44
C TYR A 235 24.06 -21.80 21.37
N LEU A 236 22.83 -21.33 21.50
CA LEU A 236 22.47 -20.22 22.38
C LEU A 236 21.49 -20.71 23.46
N PRO A 237 21.74 -20.47 24.76
CA PRO A 237 20.78 -20.79 25.81
C PRO A 237 19.42 -20.14 25.52
N GLY A 238 18.34 -20.92 25.62
CA GLY A 238 16.96 -20.49 25.29
C GLY A 238 16.57 -20.74 23.83
N ALA A 239 17.48 -20.51 22.87
CA ALA A 239 17.18 -20.66 21.44
C ALA A 239 17.60 -22.02 20.85
N GLY A 240 18.59 -22.69 21.45
CA GLY A 240 19.18 -23.90 20.90
C GLY A 240 20.18 -23.61 19.77
N TRP A 241 20.25 -24.50 18.77
CA TRP A 241 21.14 -24.35 17.62
C TRP A 241 20.56 -23.38 16.59
N VAL A 242 21.29 -22.30 16.32
CA VAL A 242 20.92 -21.26 15.35
C VAL A 242 21.93 -21.26 14.19
N GLY A 243 21.45 -21.32 12.96
CA GLY A 243 22.30 -21.39 11.76
C GLY A 243 22.72 -20.03 11.21
N LEU A 244 23.99 -19.95 10.82
CA LEU A 244 24.67 -18.79 10.26
C LEU A 244 25.38 -19.20 8.97
N ASP A 245 24.97 -18.61 7.86
CA ASP A 245 25.57 -18.86 6.55
C ASP A 245 26.56 -17.74 6.20
N ALA A 246 27.85 -18.03 6.39
CA ALA A 246 28.94 -17.10 6.12
C ALA A 246 29.12 -16.77 4.63
N THR A 247 28.50 -17.53 3.72
CA THR A 247 28.58 -17.24 2.27
C THR A 247 27.62 -16.14 1.85
N SER A 248 26.43 -16.10 2.45
CA SER A 248 25.40 -15.10 2.18
C SER A 248 25.39 -13.96 3.20
N GLY A 249 26.00 -14.16 4.38
CA GLY A 249 25.96 -13.19 5.48
C GLY A 249 24.61 -13.18 6.20
N LEU A 250 23.75 -14.17 5.93
CA LEU A 250 22.41 -14.30 6.48
C LEU A 250 22.31 -15.45 7.48
N LEU A 251 21.29 -15.42 8.34
CA LEU A 251 20.90 -16.60 9.11
C LEU A 251 20.21 -17.62 8.20
N THR A 252 20.26 -18.89 8.58
CA THR A 252 19.66 -19.98 7.80
C THR A 252 18.12 -19.91 7.82
N GLY A 253 17.50 -19.98 6.64
CA GLY A 253 16.04 -19.96 6.44
C GLY A 253 15.48 -21.32 6.03
N GLU A 254 14.28 -21.32 5.45
CA GLU A 254 13.58 -22.54 4.99
C GLU A 254 14.31 -23.33 3.89
N GLY A 255 15.18 -22.66 3.13
CA GLY A 255 15.99 -23.29 2.09
C GLY A 255 17.19 -24.07 2.61
N HIS A 256 17.59 -23.89 3.87
CA HIS A 256 18.72 -24.58 4.50
C HIS A 256 18.24 -25.86 5.19
N ILE A 257 18.36 -27.00 4.51
CA ILE A 257 17.89 -28.29 5.02
C ILE A 257 19.10 -29.08 5.58
N PRO A 258 19.29 -29.15 6.91
CA PRO A 258 20.43 -29.83 7.50
C PRO A 258 20.34 -31.34 7.24
N LEU A 259 21.45 -31.94 6.84
CA LEU A 259 21.58 -33.39 6.67
C LEU A 259 22.43 -34.00 7.78
N ALA A 260 23.60 -33.39 8.05
CA ALA A 260 24.49 -33.77 9.12
C ALA A 260 25.10 -32.54 9.81
N ALA A 261 24.92 -32.44 11.13
CA ALA A 261 25.52 -31.40 11.95
C ALA A 261 26.47 -32.02 12.98
N THR A 262 27.75 -31.69 12.92
CA THR A 262 28.80 -32.36 13.72
C THR A 262 29.84 -31.36 14.26
N PRO A 263 30.56 -31.67 15.35
CA PRO A 263 31.65 -30.82 15.82
C PRO A 263 32.78 -30.68 14.80
N GLU A 264 33.03 -31.72 14.01
CA GLU A 264 34.14 -31.79 13.04
C GLU A 264 33.63 -31.97 11.61
N PRO A 265 34.18 -31.27 10.59
CA PRO A 265 33.69 -31.36 9.21
C PRO A 265 33.80 -32.75 8.60
N ALA A 266 34.84 -33.51 8.96
CA ALA A 266 35.05 -34.87 8.46
C ALA A 266 33.91 -35.82 8.83
N SER A 267 33.20 -35.55 9.93
CA SER A 267 32.05 -36.36 10.38
C SER A 267 30.75 -35.99 9.66
N ALA A 268 30.69 -34.82 9.01
CA ALA A 268 29.56 -34.36 8.22
C ALA A 268 29.66 -34.71 6.72
N ALA A 269 30.70 -35.44 6.30
CA ALA A 269 30.85 -35.82 4.90
C ALA A 269 29.63 -36.58 4.37
N ALA A 270 29.06 -36.09 3.27
CA ALA A 270 27.82 -36.61 2.65
C ALA A 270 27.90 -38.11 2.35
N ILE A 271 29.03 -38.57 1.78
CA ILE A 271 29.34 -39.96 1.54
C ILE A 271 30.77 -40.22 2.01
N SER A 272 30.97 -41.23 2.86
CA SER A 272 32.31 -41.67 3.28
C SER A 272 32.40 -43.18 3.41
N GLY A 273 33.57 -43.75 3.10
CA GLY A 273 33.78 -45.19 3.19
C GLY A 273 35.14 -45.62 2.65
N LEU A 274 35.40 -46.92 2.76
CA LEU A 274 36.65 -47.52 2.30
C LEU A 274 36.49 -48.04 0.88
N ILE A 275 37.48 -47.80 0.03
CA ILE A 275 37.53 -48.30 -1.34
C ILE A 275 38.87 -48.97 -1.61
N GLY A 276 38.85 -50.08 -2.35
CA GLY A 276 40.07 -50.69 -2.88
C GLY A 276 40.79 -49.75 -3.86
N LYS A 277 42.10 -49.91 -4.07
CA LYS A 277 42.85 -49.04 -4.98
C LYS A 277 42.30 -49.16 -6.41
N CYS A 278 41.76 -48.08 -6.97
CA CYS A 278 41.20 -47.98 -8.32
C CYS A 278 41.28 -46.55 -8.87
N GLU A 279 41.00 -46.40 -10.17
CA GLU A 279 40.67 -45.11 -10.76
C GLU A 279 39.16 -44.91 -10.68
N THR A 280 38.70 -43.65 -10.55
CA THR A 280 37.28 -43.35 -10.35
C THR A 280 36.87 -42.15 -11.17
N GLU A 281 35.85 -42.36 -12.01
CA GLU A 281 35.10 -41.27 -12.63
C GLU A 281 33.96 -40.88 -11.68
N PHE A 282 33.79 -39.58 -11.46
CA PHE A 282 32.79 -39.03 -10.55
C PHE A 282 31.81 -38.15 -11.33
N GLU A 283 30.52 -38.47 -11.23
CA GLU A 283 29.43 -37.65 -11.75
C GLU A 283 28.55 -37.18 -10.60
N PHE A 284 28.22 -35.89 -10.60
CA PHE A 284 27.34 -35.27 -9.63
C PHE A 284 26.30 -34.42 -10.35
N ALA A 285 25.03 -34.58 -9.98
CA ALA A 285 23.94 -33.80 -10.53
C ALA A 285 22.87 -33.56 -9.46
N MET A 286 22.35 -32.34 -9.43
CA MET A 286 21.20 -31.96 -8.61
C MET A 286 20.20 -31.18 -9.46
N SER A 287 18.91 -31.32 -9.13
CA SER A 287 17.84 -30.55 -9.76
C SER A 287 16.73 -30.28 -8.76
N VAL A 288 16.08 -29.13 -8.90
CA VAL A 288 14.89 -28.75 -8.15
C VAL A 288 13.76 -28.37 -9.11
N ILE A 289 12.54 -28.79 -8.78
CA ILE A 289 11.33 -28.39 -9.51
C ILE A 289 10.20 -28.05 -8.53
N ARG A 290 9.40 -27.03 -8.83
CA ARG A 290 8.17 -26.71 -8.09
C ARG A 290 7.09 -27.73 -8.46
N VAL A 291 6.60 -28.51 -7.50
CA VAL A 291 5.59 -29.57 -7.73
C VAL A 291 4.20 -29.17 -7.25
N LEU A 292 4.10 -28.26 -6.28
CA LEU A 292 2.85 -27.64 -5.86
C LEU A 292 3.10 -26.15 -5.64
N GLU A 293 2.33 -25.31 -6.32
CA GLU A 293 2.39 -23.86 -6.19
C GLU A 293 0.99 -23.33 -5.95
N THR A 294 0.71 -22.91 -4.72
CA THR A 294 -0.56 -22.26 -4.38
C THR A 294 -0.55 -20.80 -4.83
N PRO A 295 -1.69 -20.24 -5.27
CA PRO A 295 -1.80 -18.83 -5.60
C PRO A 295 -1.34 -17.95 -4.44
N ARG A 296 -0.66 -16.85 -4.77
CA ARG A 296 -0.13 -15.90 -3.80
C ARG A 296 -0.29 -14.47 -4.30
N THR A 297 -0.29 -13.51 -3.41
CA THR A 297 -0.54 -12.10 -3.77
C THR A 297 0.51 -11.55 -4.74
N THR A 298 1.74 -12.04 -4.68
CA THR A 298 2.84 -11.69 -5.59
C THR A 298 2.77 -12.36 -6.96
N ARG A 299 2.02 -13.47 -7.08
CA ARG A 299 1.82 -14.24 -8.32
C ARG A 299 0.44 -14.91 -8.29
N PRO A 300 -0.64 -14.17 -8.54
CA PRO A 300 -2.01 -14.67 -8.32
C PRO A 300 -2.45 -15.68 -9.38
N TYR A 301 -1.87 -15.63 -10.59
CA TYR A 301 -2.30 -16.46 -11.72
C TYR A 301 -1.13 -17.15 -12.41
N SER A 302 -1.37 -18.36 -12.93
CA SER A 302 -0.52 -18.96 -13.95
C SER A 302 -0.64 -18.22 -15.28
N ASP A 303 0.37 -18.35 -16.15
CA ASP A 303 0.37 -17.73 -17.49
C ASP A 303 -0.86 -18.12 -18.32
N ALA A 304 -1.33 -19.36 -18.17
CA ALA A 304 -2.52 -19.86 -18.87
C ALA A 304 -3.81 -19.21 -18.35
N GLN A 305 -3.97 -19.12 -17.03
CA GLN A 305 -5.12 -18.43 -16.42
C GLN A 305 -5.12 -16.95 -16.78
N TRP A 306 -3.96 -16.29 -16.74
CA TRP A 306 -3.86 -14.86 -17.09
C TRP A 306 -4.25 -14.60 -18.54
N ARG A 307 -3.78 -15.42 -19.48
CA ARG A 307 -4.20 -15.34 -20.89
C ARG A 307 -5.72 -15.53 -21.05
N ALA A 308 -6.31 -16.49 -20.35
CA ALA A 308 -7.74 -16.73 -20.38
C ALA A 308 -8.55 -15.53 -19.85
N ILE A 309 -8.10 -14.88 -18.78
CA ILE A 309 -8.72 -13.64 -18.25
C ILE A 309 -8.65 -12.52 -19.30
N LEU A 310 -7.50 -12.35 -19.97
CA LEU A 310 -7.35 -11.34 -21.03
C LEU A 310 -8.30 -11.58 -22.21
N ASP A 311 -8.41 -12.83 -22.67
CA ASP A 311 -9.31 -13.23 -23.75
C ASP A 311 -10.79 -13.07 -23.38
N ALA A 312 -11.14 -13.37 -22.12
CA ALA A 312 -12.47 -13.16 -21.58
C ALA A 312 -12.86 -11.67 -21.58
N GLY A 313 -11.95 -10.78 -21.18
CA GLY A 313 -12.18 -9.34 -21.23
C GLY A 313 -12.40 -8.82 -22.65
N ARG A 314 -11.62 -9.27 -23.63
CA ARG A 314 -11.86 -8.96 -25.05
C ARG A 314 -13.21 -9.49 -25.56
N THR A 315 -13.65 -10.65 -25.07
CA THR A 315 -14.95 -11.22 -25.40
C THR A 315 -16.10 -10.38 -24.83
N VAL A 316 -15.95 -9.88 -23.60
CA VAL A 316 -16.92 -8.98 -22.96
C VAL A 316 -17.00 -7.64 -23.71
N ASP A 317 -15.86 -7.07 -24.11
CA ASP A 317 -15.82 -5.85 -24.95
C ASP A 317 -16.58 -6.03 -26.26
N ALA A 318 -16.35 -7.14 -26.97
CA ALA A 318 -17.09 -7.44 -28.19
C ALA A 318 -18.62 -7.55 -27.95
N SER A 319 -19.04 -8.03 -26.78
CA SER A 319 -20.46 -8.06 -26.41
C SER A 319 -21.04 -6.68 -26.10
N LEU A 320 -20.26 -5.79 -25.45
CA LEU A 320 -20.66 -4.41 -25.18
C LEU A 320 -20.80 -3.61 -26.48
N ASP A 321 -19.84 -3.77 -27.39
CA ASP A 321 -19.85 -3.15 -28.72
C ASP A 321 -21.07 -3.61 -29.53
N ALA A 322 -21.35 -4.93 -29.55
CA ALA A 322 -22.52 -5.48 -30.21
C ALA A 322 -23.85 -4.97 -29.60
N GLY A 323 -23.85 -4.66 -28.30
CA GLY A 323 -24.98 -4.07 -27.57
C GLY A 323 -25.11 -2.54 -27.69
N ASN A 324 -24.18 -1.88 -28.42
CA ASN A 324 -24.06 -0.42 -28.49
C ASN A 324 -23.99 0.23 -27.09
N VAL A 325 -23.14 -0.34 -26.24
CA VAL A 325 -22.86 0.13 -24.87
C VAL A 325 -21.51 0.84 -24.85
N ASP A 326 -21.52 2.17 -24.82
CA ASP A 326 -20.31 2.95 -24.58
C ASP A 326 -20.00 2.90 -23.07
N LEU A 327 -19.14 1.97 -22.67
CA LEU A 327 -18.76 1.76 -21.28
C LEU A 327 -17.31 2.18 -21.05
N THR A 328 -17.14 3.22 -20.26
CA THR A 328 -15.85 3.58 -19.68
C THR A 328 -15.78 3.12 -18.24
N MET A 329 -14.59 2.67 -17.82
CA MET A 329 -14.34 2.24 -16.45
C MET A 329 -13.04 2.84 -15.90
N GLY A 330 -13.16 3.60 -14.82
CA GLY A 330 -12.04 4.14 -14.04
C GLY A 330 -11.87 3.43 -12.71
N GLY A 331 -10.82 3.81 -11.99
CA GLY A 331 -10.52 3.29 -10.66
C GLY A 331 -9.96 4.38 -9.76
N GLU A 332 -10.11 4.20 -8.45
CA GLU A 332 -9.45 5.01 -7.42
C GLU A 332 -8.46 4.15 -6.58
N PRO A 333 -7.45 3.50 -7.20
CA PRO A 333 -6.47 2.69 -6.48
C PRO A 333 -5.66 3.50 -5.48
N THR A 334 -5.29 2.85 -4.38
CA THR A 334 -4.61 3.49 -3.25
C THR A 334 -3.29 2.79 -2.91
N PHE A 335 -2.31 3.56 -2.45
CA PHE A 335 -0.95 3.11 -2.18
C PHE A 335 -0.40 3.66 -0.87
N ILE A 336 0.51 2.94 -0.23
CA ILE A 336 1.27 3.38 0.96
C ILE A 336 2.77 3.20 0.74
N ALA A 337 3.61 3.80 1.59
CA ALA A 337 5.05 3.55 1.57
C ALA A 337 5.39 2.10 1.91
N ALA A 338 6.34 1.52 1.18
CA ALA A 338 6.79 0.14 1.37
C ALA A 338 7.77 -0.02 2.55
N ASP A 339 8.55 1.02 2.81
CA ASP A 339 9.68 1.03 3.74
C ASP A 339 9.30 1.50 5.16
N ASP A 340 8.29 2.36 5.29
CA ASP A 340 7.83 2.87 6.58
C ASP A 340 6.29 2.89 6.68
N MET A 341 5.69 1.69 6.73
CA MET A 341 4.23 1.54 6.89
C MET A 341 3.72 1.99 8.28
N ASP A 342 4.62 2.13 9.26
CA ASP A 342 4.28 2.45 10.65
C ASP A 342 4.30 3.95 10.95
N ALA A 343 4.93 4.76 10.09
CA ALA A 343 4.86 6.22 10.20
C ALA A 343 3.41 6.72 10.32
N ALA A 344 3.25 7.77 11.14
CA ALA A 344 1.95 8.34 11.46
C ALA A 344 1.20 8.77 10.19
N GLU A 345 1.90 9.24 9.15
CA GLU A 345 1.29 9.66 7.88
C GLU A 345 0.52 8.52 7.18
N TRP A 346 0.93 7.27 7.33
CA TRP A 346 0.24 6.11 6.73
C TRP A 346 -0.82 5.47 7.64
N ASN A 347 -1.14 6.12 8.76
CA ASN A 347 -2.00 5.55 9.81
C ASN A 347 -2.99 6.55 10.40
N THR A 348 -2.50 7.68 10.89
CA THR A 348 -3.27 8.69 11.63
C THR A 348 -3.20 10.06 10.98
N ASP A 349 -2.01 10.45 10.53
CA ASP A 349 -1.74 11.79 10.08
C ASP A 349 -2.20 11.99 8.64
N ALA A 350 -2.71 13.18 8.41
CA ALA A 350 -3.27 13.64 7.16
C ALA A 350 -2.32 13.53 5.97
N LEU A 351 -1.16 14.22 6.05
CA LEU A 351 -0.23 14.39 4.94
C LEU A 351 1.15 13.82 5.28
N GLY A 352 1.70 14.16 6.44
CA GLY A 352 3.08 13.82 6.80
C GLY A 352 4.12 14.52 5.92
N PRO A 353 5.42 14.26 6.17
CA PRO A 353 6.51 14.91 5.46
C PRO A 353 6.79 14.32 4.08
N THR A 354 6.39 13.07 3.78
CA THR A 354 6.87 12.38 2.57
C THR A 354 5.80 12.15 1.50
N LYS A 355 4.51 12.04 1.86
CA LYS A 355 3.45 11.67 0.89
C LYS A 355 3.39 12.53 -0.35
N ARG A 356 3.49 13.86 -0.21
CA ARG A 356 3.39 14.79 -1.35
C ARG A 356 4.50 14.52 -2.37
N ALA A 357 5.73 14.30 -1.91
CA ALA A 357 6.85 13.97 -2.78
C ALA A 357 6.65 12.62 -3.48
N TYR A 358 6.16 11.60 -2.76
CA TYR A 358 5.80 10.31 -3.37
C TYR A 358 4.72 10.46 -4.46
N ALA A 359 3.66 11.22 -4.19
CA ALA A 359 2.60 11.51 -5.15
C ALA A 359 3.13 12.23 -6.40
N GLY A 360 3.98 13.24 -6.21
CA GLY A 360 4.61 13.99 -7.30
C GLY A 360 5.55 13.14 -8.15
N ARG A 361 6.37 12.28 -7.53
CA ARG A 361 7.24 11.33 -8.25
C ARG A 361 6.44 10.32 -9.05
N LEU A 362 5.38 9.73 -8.47
CA LEU A 362 4.51 8.79 -9.17
C LEU A 362 3.84 9.45 -10.38
N LEU A 363 3.27 10.65 -10.21
CA LEU A 363 2.61 11.39 -11.28
C LEU A 363 3.54 11.62 -12.47
N ARG A 364 4.79 12.07 -12.20
CA ARG A 364 5.78 12.34 -13.26
C ARG A 364 6.22 11.08 -14.00
N ARG A 365 6.23 9.91 -13.35
CA ARG A 365 6.53 8.64 -14.02
C ARG A 365 5.37 8.14 -14.89
N LEU A 366 4.13 8.39 -14.48
CA LEU A 366 2.93 7.99 -15.23
C LEU A 366 2.62 8.93 -16.40
N MET A 367 2.87 10.23 -16.24
CA MET A 367 2.60 11.26 -17.26
C MET A 367 3.10 10.89 -18.66
N PRO A 368 4.38 10.50 -18.89
CA PRO A 368 4.85 10.15 -20.23
C PRO A 368 4.30 8.82 -20.77
N LEU A 369 3.77 7.94 -19.91
CA LEU A 369 3.17 6.67 -20.31
C LEU A 369 1.72 6.84 -20.80
N TRP A 370 0.97 7.76 -20.18
CA TRP A 370 -0.47 7.90 -20.41
C TRP A 370 -0.86 9.08 -21.31
N THR A 371 0.04 10.05 -21.47
CA THR A 371 -0.30 11.34 -22.06
C THR A 371 0.69 11.77 -23.15
N LYS A 372 0.28 12.74 -23.97
CA LYS A 372 1.15 13.44 -24.93
C LYS A 372 1.06 14.94 -24.65
N GLY A 373 2.13 15.53 -24.12
CA GLY A 373 2.21 16.97 -23.83
C GLY A 373 1.21 17.46 -22.78
N ALA A 374 1.23 16.89 -21.58
CA ALA A 374 0.31 17.24 -20.50
C ALA A 374 0.80 18.40 -19.62
N ALA A 375 -0.14 19.15 -19.05
CA ALA A 375 0.14 20.11 -17.99
C ALA A 375 -0.13 19.49 -16.61
N ILE A 376 0.69 19.84 -15.62
CA ILE A 376 0.50 19.46 -14.22
C ILE A 376 -0.02 20.66 -13.46
N GLN A 377 -1.15 20.51 -12.76
CA GLN A 377 -1.73 21.57 -11.93
C GLN A 377 -1.96 21.07 -10.50
N HIS A 378 -1.57 21.87 -9.51
CA HIS A 378 -1.85 21.62 -8.10
C HIS A 378 -3.16 22.33 -7.72
N VAL A 379 -4.10 21.59 -7.17
CA VAL A 379 -5.42 22.16 -6.82
C VAL A 379 -5.79 21.82 -5.40
N LEU A 380 -6.75 22.57 -4.86
CA LEU A 380 -7.29 22.32 -3.53
C LEU A 380 -7.93 20.93 -3.46
N GLY A 381 -7.38 20.09 -2.60
CA GLY A 381 -7.97 18.82 -2.19
C GLY A 381 -8.97 19.00 -1.04
N LYS A 382 -9.38 17.88 -0.45
CA LYS A 382 -10.26 17.87 0.74
C LYS A 382 -9.52 18.50 1.93
N HIS A 383 -10.26 19.26 2.73
CA HIS A 383 -9.76 19.90 3.97
C HIS A 383 -10.45 19.26 5.18
N TYR A 384 -9.67 18.73 6.12
CA TYR A 384 -10.18 18.04 7.31
C TYR A 384 -10.03 18.89 8.58
N PRO A 385 -10.88 18.69 9.61
CA PRO A 385 -10.76 19.42 10.88
C PRO A 385 -9.37 19.28 11.50
N GLY A 386 -8.73 20.41 11.84
CA GLY A 386 -7.40 20.47 12.45
C GLY A 386 -6.25 20.82 11.50
N GLU A 387 -6.48 20.81 10.19
CA GLU A 387 -5.48 21.23 9.19
C GLU A 387 -5.47 22.76 9.00
N GLN A 388 -4.30 23.39 9.01
CA GLN A 388 -4.18 24.83 8.68
C GLN A 388 -4.24 25.10 7.18
N LEU A 389 -3.78 24.15 6.37
CA LEU A 389 -3.76 24.22 4.92
C LEU A 389 -4.53 23.05 4.30
N PRO A 390 -5.31 23.30 3.24
CA PRO A 390 -5.87 22.22 2.43
C PRO A 390 -4.75 21.43 1.75
N ARG A 391 -4.99 20.14 1.56
CA ARG A 391 -4.06 19.26 0.85
C ARG A 391 -4.07 19.58 -0.63
N TRP A 392 -2.97 19.29 -1.31
CA TRP A 392 -2.86 19.48 -2.75
C TRP A 392 -3.18 18.19 -3.49
N ALA A 393 -4.20 18.21 -4.34
CA ALA A 393 -4.39 17.19 -5.36
C ALA A 393 -3.53 17.57 -6.58
N LEU A 394 -2.73 16.62 -7.05
CA LEU A 394 -1.86 16.82 -8.21
C LEU A 394 -2.57 16.27 -9.45
N LEU A 395 -2.94 17.15 -10.37
CA LEU A 395 -3.70 16.78 -11.57
C LEU A 395 -2.82 16.85 -12.81
N CYS A 396 -2.93 15.84 -13.66
CA CYS A 396 -2.32 15.82 -14.98
C CYS A 396 -3.42 15.94 -16.04
N HIS A 397 -3.38 17.02 -16.83
CA HIS A 397 -4.38 17.31 -17.87
C HIS A 397 -3.79 17.12 -19.27
N TRP A 398 -4.50 16.44 -20.17
CA TRP A 398 -4.12 16.32 -21.59
C TRP A 398 -5.34 16.30 -22.50
N ARG A 399 -5.12 16.59 -23.78
CA ARG A 399 -6.22 16.64 -24.76
C ARG A 399 -6.49 15.27 -25.37
N ARG A 400 -7.77 14.97 -25.56
CA ARG A 400 -8.24 13.74 -26.22
C ARG A 400 -7.80 13.66 -27.69
N ASP A 401 -7.63 14.80 -28.36
CA ASP A 401 -7.17 14.88 -29.75
C ASP A 401 -5.66 14.68 -29.93
N GLY A 402 -4.90 14.53 -28.83
CA GLY A 402 -3.46 14.26 -28.85
C GLY A 402 -2.58 15.48 -29.11
N GLU A 403 -3.16 16.67 -29.29
CA GLU A 403 -2.41 17.93 -29.31
C GLU A 403 -1.85 18.23 -27.91
N PRO A 404 -0.61 18.75 -27.80
CA PRO A 404 -0.05 19.09 -26.50
C PRO A 404 -0.82 20.26 -25.86
N ILE A 405 -0.93 20.25 -24.54
CA ILE A 405 -1.29 21.40 -23.70
C ILE A 405 -0.03 22.14 -23.26
N TRP A 406 1.02 21.38 -22.95
CA TRP A 406 2.32 21.85 -22.51
C TRP A 406 3.40 21.13 -23.30
N THR A 407 4.31 21.87 -23.92
CA THR A 407 5.28 21.31 -24.87
C THR A 407 6.63 20.94 -24.26
N ASP A 408 7.05 21.62 -23.20
CA ASP A 408 8.34 21.43 -22.52
C ASP A 408 8.15 21.05 -21.03
N PRO A 409 8.04 19.76 -20.71
CA PRO A 409 7.83 19.30 -19.34
C PRO A 409 8.94 19.71 -18.36
N SER A 410 10.14 20.07 -18.85
CA SER A 410 11.25 20.49 -17.98
C SER A 410 11.00 21.84 -17.29
N LEU A 411 10.03 22.62 -17.80
CA LEU A 411 9.58 23.88 -17.22
C LEU A 411 8.56 23.71 -16.09
N LEU A 412 8.03 22.50 -15.88
CA LEU A 412 7.14 22.21 -14.75
C LEU A 412 7.97 21.79 -13.54
N ALA A 413 7.91 22.58 -12.47
CA ALA A 413 8.69 22.32 -11.27
C ALA A 413 8.21 21.07 -10.51
N SER A 414 9.12 20.48 -9.72
CA SER A 414 8.88 19.36 -8.81
C SER A 414 9.19 19.70 -7.38
N ASP A 415 8.63 18.90 -6.45
CA ASP A 415 8.94 19.03 -5.02
C ASP A 415 10.41 18.65 -4.72
N ASP A 416 11.10 18.00 -5.67
CA ASP A 416 12.53 17.69 -5.59
C ASP A 416 13.40 18.79 -6.26
N ASP A 417 12.80 19.79 -6.91
CA ASP A 417 13.50 20.93 -7.51
C ASP A 417 13.78 22.02 -6.48
N SER A 418 14.80 22.83 -6.75
CA SER A 418 15.07 24.07 -6.03
C SER A 418 15.45 25.16 -7.04
N ASP A 419 15.08 26.41 -6.73
CA ASP A 419 15.45 27.60 -7.48
C ASP A 419 15.63 28.77 -6.48
N THR A 420 15.96 29.97 -6.97
CA THR A 420 16.25 31.18 -6.20
C THR A 420 15.29 32.32 -6.55
N ALA A 421 14.10 31.99 -7.05
CA ALA A 421 13.09 32.98 -7.40
C ALA A 421 12.65 33.79 -6.17
N THR A 422 12.54 35.09 -6.37
CA THR A 422 12.12 36.08 -5.37
C THR A 422 10.77 36.69 -5.75
N GLU A 423 10.20 37.47 -4.84
CA GLU A 423 8.97 38.24 -5.08
C GLU A 423 9.15 39.26 -6.21
N ALA A 424 10.38 39.76 -6.41
CA ALA A 424 10.73 40.60 -7.56
C ALA A 424 10.68 39.82 -8.89
N ASP A 425 11.18 38.59 -8.92
CA ASP A 425 11.07 37.69 -10.08
C ASP A 425 9.59 37.39 -10.39
N ALA A 426 8.77 37.13 -9.37
CA ALA A 426 7.33 36.92 -9.52
C ALA A 426 6.62 38.14 -10.14
N ALA A 427 7.01 39.36 -9.75
CA ALA A 427 6.49 40.59 -10.33
C ALA A 427 6.91 40.80 -11.78
N VAL A 428 8.16 40.48 -12.12
CA VAL A 428 8.67 40.53 -13.51
C VAL A 428 7.94 39.49 -14.37
N PHE A 429 7.78 38.27 -13.87
CA PHE A 429 7.06 37.19 -14.55
C PHE A 429 5.60 37.58 -14.82
N CYS A 430 4.90 38.11 -13.81
CA CYS A 430 3.49 38.51 -13.94
C CYS A 430 3.31 39.65 -14.95
N ARG A 431 4.21 40.63 -15.00
CA ARG A 431 4.19 41.70 -16.02
C ARG A 431 4.50 41.20 -17.43
N ALA A 432 5.43 40.26 -17.57
CA ALA A 432 5.74 39.62 -18.85
C ALA A 432 4.53 38.81 -19.36
N LEU A 433 3.85 38.08 -18.46
CA LEU A 433 2.62 37.37 -18.76
C LEU A 433 1.49 38.33 -19.18
N ALA A 434 1.30 39.45 -18.47
CA ALA A 434 0.33 40.48 -18.84
C ALA A 434 0.55 41.01 -20.28
N THR A 435 1.81 41.28 -20.62
CA THR A 435 2.20 41.72 -21.99
C THR A 435 1.82 40.67 -23.03
N ARG A 436 2.08 39.40 -22.74
CA ARG A 436 1.77 38.27 -23.64
C ARG A 436 0.27 38.05 -23.81
N LEU A 437 -0.52 38.26 -22.75
CA LEU A 437 -1.98 38.24 -22.79
C LEU A 437 -2.59 39.51 -23.42
N GLN A 438 -1.77 40.45 -23.89
CA GLN A 438 -2.17 41.73 -24.49
C GLN A 438 -3.00 42.63 -23.56
N VAL A 439 -2.73 42.56 -22.25
CA VAL A 439 -3.29 43.46 -21.24
C VAL A 439 -2.19 44.36 -20.66
N ASP A 440 -2.56 45.53 -20.16
CA ASP A 440 -1.60 46.51 -19.65
C ASP A 440 -0.80 45.95 -18.45
N PRO A 441 0.54 45.79 -18.55
CA PRO A 441 1.38 45.32 -17.45
C PRO A 441 1.36 46.24 -16.21
N GLY A 442 0.95 47.50 -16.36
CA GLY A 442 0.74 48.44 -15.26
C GLY A 442 -0.44 48.09 -14.36
N LEU A 443 -1.27 47.12 -14.74
CA LEU A 443 -2.40 46.62 -13.94
C LEU A 443 -2.03 45.49 -12.97
N VAL A 444 -0.76 45.09 -12.94
CA VAL A 444 -0.24 44.12 -11.95
C VAL A 444 -0.13 44.79 -10.58
N ASN A 445 -0.76 44.15 -9.60
CA ASN A 445 -0.88 44.64 -8.23
C ASN A 445 0.02 43.83 -7.27
N PRO A 446 1.04 44.41 -6.62
CA PRO A 446 1.67 43.77 -5.48
C PRO A 446 0.67 43.51 -4.34
N ALA A 447 0.77 42.31 -3.78
CA ALA A 447 0.00 41.78 -2.65
C ALA A 447 0.85 41.78 -1.39
N TYR A 448 0.26 42.15 -0.25
CA TYR A 448 0.96 42.25 1.03
C TYR A 448 0.24 41.44 2.10
N GLU A 449 0.99 40.92 3.06
CA GLU A 449 0.43 40.37 4.29
C GLU A 449 -0.31 41.45 5.10
N ASP A 450 -1.41 41.10 5.77
CA ASP A 450 -2.19 42.05 6.57
C ASP A 450 -1.45 42.43 7.86
N ILE A 451 -0.66 43.49 7.75
CA ILE A 451 0.13 44.08 8.83
C ILE A 451 -0.72 44.34 10.07
N HIS A 452 -1.93 44.86 9.91
CA HIS A 452 -2.79 45.24 11.04
C HIS A 452 -3.29 44.02 11.80
N TYR A 453 -3.64 42.95 11.08
CA TYR A 453 -4.02 41.68 11.68
C TYR A 453 -2.88 41.08 12.50
N TYR A 454 -1.68 41.01 11.94
CA TYR A 454 -0.54 40.39 12.62
C TYR A 454 -0.05 41.22 13.81
N LEU A 455 0.01 42.55 13.71
CA LEU A 455 0.31 43.44 14.85
C LEU A 455 -0.73 43.32 15.97
N TRP A 456 -2.02 43.23 15.62
CA TRP A 456 -3.07 42.99 16.61
C TRP A 456 -2.91 41.61 17.27
N ARG A 457 -2.54 40.58 16.51
CA ARG A 457 -2.34 39.21 17.02
C ARG A 457 -1.12 39.14 17.95
N GLU A 458 -0.02 39.78 17.57
CA GLU A 458 1.18 39.94 18.41
C GLU A 458 0.87 40.66 19.72
N HIS A 459 0.07 41.73 19.69
CA HIS A 459 -0.34 42.43 20.92
C HIS A 459 -1.18 41.56 21.87
N ARG A 460 -1.79 40.47 21.37
CA ARG A 460 -2.54 39.50 22.17
C ARG A 460 -1.69 38.32 22.63
N LEU A 461 -0.40 38.27 22.28
CA LEU A 461 0.52 37.29 22.83
C LEU A 461 0.72 37.54 24.34
N PRO A 462 1.00 36.50 25.13
CA PRO A 462 1.32 36.66 26.54
C PRO A 462 2.48 37.64 26.74
N ALA A 463 2.42 38.48 27.77
CA ALA A 463 3.43 39.52 28.05
C ALA A 463 4.86 38.99 28.26
N ASN A 464 5.03 37.68 28.42
CA ASN A 464 6.30 36.99 28.57
C ASN A 464 6.71 36.15 27.33
N ALA A 465 6.04 36.35 26.19
CA ALA A 465 6.38 35.70 24.92
C ALA A 465 7.13 36.70 24.02
N ILE A 466 8.33 36.32 23.60
CA ILE A 466 9.08 36.99 22.52
C ILE A 466 8.62 36.34 21.22
N VAL A 467 8.29 37.10 20.17
CA VAL A 467 7.69 36.57 18.93
C VAL A 467 8.56 35.48 18.29
N GLU A 468 9.89 35.62 18.32
CA GLU A 468 10.82 34.62 17.78
C GLU A 468 11.00 33.37 18.66
N ASP A 469 10.63 33.43 19.95
CA ASP A 469 10.86 32.37 20.96
C ASP A 469 9.57 31.98 21.73
N ALA A 470 8.42 32.36 21.17
CA ALA A 470 7.13 32.23 21.84
C ALA A 470 6.81 30.74 22.01
N LYS A 471 6.69 30.29 23.26
CA LYS A 471 6.11 28.96 23.61
C LYS A 471 4.60 28.94 23.35
N LEU A 472 4.20 29.26 22.12
CA LEU A 472 2.86 29.06 21.60
C LEU A 472 2.53 27.57 21.70
N ARG A 473 1.29 27.25 22.06
CA ARG A 473 0.81 25.86 22.12
C ARG A 473 0.80 25.20 20.74
N ASP A 474 0.64 25.99 19.68
CA ASP A 474 0.66 25.54 18.28
C ASP A 474 2.05 25.82 17.64
N PRO A 475 2.84 24.79 17.31
CA PRO A 475 4.13 24.94 16.62
C PRO A 475 4.02 25.58 15.23
N LEU A 476 2.94 25.33 14.49
CA LEU A 476 2.76 25.83 13.12
C LEU A 476 2.42 27.32 13.13
N GLU A 477 1.62 27.76 14.10
CA GLU A 477 1.36 29.19 14.29
C GLU A 477 2.65 29.97 14.60
N ARG A 478 3.56 29.37 15.39
CA ARG A 478 4.87 29.97 15.67
C ARG A 478 5.70 30.12 14.40
N GLU A 479 5.78 29.06 13.59
CA GLU A 479 6.50 29.07 12.32
C GLU A 479 5.93 30.12 11.35
N ARG A 480 4.60 30.24 11.27
CA ARG A 480 3.93 31.27 10.48
C ARG A 480 4.32 32.68 10.92
N LEU A 481 4.22 32.98 12.21
CA LEU A 481 4.58 34.31 12.72
C LEU A 481 6.06 34.57 12.47
N ALA A 482 6.95 33.62 12.77
CA ALA A 482 8.38 33.75 12.49
C ALA A 482 8.66 34.05 11.00
N ARG A 483 7.97 33.37 10.07
CA ARG A 483 8.08 33.63 8.63
C ARG A 483 7.59 35.04 8.26
N VAL A 484 6.39 35.41 8.71
CA VAL A 484 5.78 36.71 8.38
C VAL A 484 6.60 37.88 8.93
N TYR A 485 7.10 37.79 10.17
CA TYR A 485 7.95 38.81 10.78
C TYR A 485 9.38 38.81 10.22
N GLY A 486 9.93 37.62 9.91
CA GLY A 486 11.26 37.47 9.30
C GLY A 486 11.38 38.02 7.88
N HIS A 487 10.31 37.94 7.07
CA HIS A 487 10.27 38.52 5.73
C HIS A 487 10.05 40.05 5.71
N GLY A 488 9.58 40.63 6.82
CA GLY A 488 9.22 42.05 6.91
C GLY A 488 7.81 42.34 6.40
N LEU A 489 7.01 43.01 7.24
CA LEU A 489 5.59 43.27 6.98
C LEU A 489 5.31 44.25 5.82
N ASN A 490 6.33 44.96 5.32
CA ASN A 490 6.21 45.95 4.25
C ASN A 490 6.69 45.45 2.87
N VAL A 491 7.00 44.16 2.73
CA VAL A 491 7.48 43.55 1.49
C VAL A 491 6.29 42.90 0.75
N PRO A 492 6.16 43.08 -0.58
CA PRO A 492 5.12 42.38 -1.33
C PRO A 492 5.45 40.89 -1.40
N VAL A 493 4.48 40.03 -1.08
CA VAL A 493 4.62 38.56 -1.06
C VAL A 493 4.15 37.90 -2.35
N GLY A 494 3.49 38.65 -3.25
CA GLY A 494 3.01 38.15 -4.53
C GLY A 494 2.55 39.27 -5.46
N SER A 495 2.27 38.90 -6.71
CA SER A 495 1.84 39.81 -7.78
C SER A 495 0.53 39.34 -8.41
N VAL A 496 -0.50 40.17 -8.37
CA VAL A 496 -1.87 39.82 -8.79
C VAL A 496 -2.28 40.62 -10.01
N LEU A 497 -2.77 39.94 -11.04
CA LEU A 497 -3.30 40.52 -12.26
C LEU A 497 -4.81 40.26 -12.32
N PRO A 498 -5.67 41.28 -12.14
CA PRO A 498 -7.09 41.16 -12.42
C PRO A 498 -7.27 40.70 -13.87
N LEU A 499 -8.00 39.61 -14.07
CA LEU A 499 -8.05 38.94 -15.36
C LEU A 499 -9.38 38.23 -15.57
N ARG A 500 -10.08 38.57 -16.65
CA ARG A 500 -11.26 37.85 -17.17
C ARG A 500 -11.17 37.72 -18.70
N VAL A 501 -12.04 36.92 -19.28
CA VAL A 501 -12.23 36.85 -20.73
C VAL A 501 -13.54 37.53 -21.09
N VAL A 502 -13.53 38.35 -22.14
CA VAL A 502 -14.74 38.97 -22.70
C VAL A 502 -14.86 38.64 -24.18
N GLU A 503 -16.08 38.46 -24.65
CA GLU A 503 -16.37 38.28 -26.07
C GLU A 503 -16.72 39.63 -26.69
N ARG A 504 -15.91 40.08 -27.66
CA ARG A 504 -16.15 41.31 -28.43
C ARG A 504 -16.06 40.99 -29.91
N ASP A 505 -17.08 41.36 -30.68
CA ASP A 505 -17.18 41.11 -32.13
C ASP A 505 -17.01 39.62 -32.53
N GLY A 506 -17.48 38.70 -31.68
CA GLY A 506 -17.34 37.25 -31.88
C GLY A 506 -15.93 36.70 -31.62
N VAL A 507 -15.04 37.51 -31.03
CA VAL A 507 -13.68 37.11 -30.64
C VAL A 507 -13.53 37.22 -29.13
N ARG A 508 -13.14 36.11 -28.48
CA ARG A 508 -12.78 36.09 -27.06
C ARG A 508 -11.41 36.73 -26.86
N ARG A 509 -11.32 37.71 -25.95
CA ARG A 509 -10.08 38.42 -25.61
C ARG A 509 -9.93 38.54 -24.09
N TRP A 510 -8.68 38.54 -23.63
CA TRP A 510 -8.37 38.84 -22.23
C TRP A 510 -8.66 40.32 -21.93
N GLN A 511 -9.26 40.56 -20.76
CA GLN A 511 -9.48 41.89 -20.20
C GLN A 511 -8.94 41.92 -18.77
N SER A 512 -8.20 42.97 -18.46
CA SER A 512 -7.77 43.30 -17.10
C SER A 512 -8.47 44.59 -16.66
N GLY A 513 -8.55 44.82 -15.36
CA GLY A 513 -9.21 45.99 -14.76
C GLY A 513 -8.36 46.54 -13.61
N ARG A 514 -8.52 47.83 -13.31
CA ARG A 514 -7.89 48.43 -12.12
C ARG A 514 -8.66 48.01 -10.88
N TRP A 515 -7.92 47.64 -9.84
CA TRP A 515 -8.48 47.45 -8.50
C TRP A 515 -8.23 48.67 -7.64
N PHE A 516 -9.29 49.13 -6.98
CA PHE A 516 -9.24 50.25 -6.06
C PHE A 516 -9.57 49.75 -4.66
N PHE A 517 -8.71 50.09 -3.70
CA PHE A 517 -8.89 49.77 -2.29
C PHE A 517 -8.94 51.07 -1.48
N ARG A 518 -9.55 51.03 -0.29
CA ARG A 518 -9.61 52.21 0.60
C ARG A 518 -8.23 52.72 1.04
N GLY A 519 -7.19 51.89 0.94
CA GLY A 519 -5.79 52.29 1.07
C GLY A 519 -5.00 52.00 -0.21
N ASP A 520 -3.74 52.43 -0.26
CA ASP A 520 -2.86 52.27 -1.44
C ASP A 520 -2.32 50.84 -1.63
N LEU A 521 -2.56 49.96 -0.64
CA LEU A 521 -2.08 48.59 -0.60
C LEU A 521 -3.22 47.58 -0.65
N MET A 522 -2.94 46.44 -1.27
CA MET A 522 -3.81 45.27 -1.28
C MET A 522 -3.33 44.28 -0.22
N PHE A 523 -4.02 44.27 0.93
CA PHE A 523 -3.77 43.32 2.00
C PHE A 523 -4.53 42.01 1.76
N LEU A 524 -3.83 40.89 1.87
CA LEU A 524 -4.41 39.55 1.74
C LEU A 524 -5.24 39.19 2.97
N VAL A 525 -6.26 38.37 2.76
CA VAL A 525 -6.96 37.70 3.87
C VAL A 525 -5.93 36.86 4.64
N PRO A 526 -5.75 37.01 5.96
CA PRO A 526 -4.73 36.28 6.72
C PRO A 526 -4.85 34.75 6.59
N GLY A 527 -3.75 34.04 6.38
CA GLY A 527 -3.72 32.58 6.25
C GLY A 527 -2.42 32.07 5.62
N ASP A 528 -2.32 30.77 5.38
CA ASP A 528 -1.16 30.16 4.70
C ASP A 528 -1.42 29.75 3.26
N ALA A 529 -2.68 29.81 2.82
CA ALA A 529 -3.08 29.42 1.47
C ALA A 529 -2.34 30.28 0.41
N PRO A 530 -2.23 29.81 -0.85
CA PRO A 530 -1.74 30.64 -1.95
C PRO A 530 -2.38 32.02 -2.00
N VAL A 531 -1.63 33.03 -2.45
CA VAL A 531 -2.12 34.41 -2.65
C VAL A 531 -3.47 34.44 -3.37
N GLY A 532 -3.66 33.61 -4.39
CA GLY A 532 -4.90 33.56 -5.19
C GLY A 532 -6.16 33.13 -4.42
N PHE A 533 -6.04 32.33 -3.36
CA PHE A 533 -7.17 32.00 -2.47
C PHE A 533 -7.40 33.03 -1.36
N ARG A 534 -6.46 33.96 -1.18
CA ARG A 534 -6.46 34.97 -0.10
C ARG A 534 -6.78 36.38 -0.60
N LEU A 535 -7.26 36.51 -1.83
CA LEU A 535 -7.57 37.81 -2.44
C LEU A 535 -8.75 38.49 -1.71
N PRO A 536 -8.62 39.78 -1.35
CA PRO A 536 -9.66 40.52 -0.62
C PRO A 536 -10.79 41.00 -1.54
N LEU A 537 -11.46 40.09 -2.25
CA LEU A 537 -12.46 40.43 -3.28
C LEU A 537 -13.65 41.25 -2.73
N GLN A 538 -13.96 41.11 -1.44
CA GLN A 538 -15.00 41.89 -0.74
C GLN A 538 -14.60 43.35 -0.50
N SER A 539 -13.31 43.66 -0.54
CA SER A 539 -12.77 45.02 -0.37
C SER A 539 -12.73 45.83 -1.66
N LEU A 540 -13.07 45.20 -2.80
CA LEU A 540 -13.25 45.87 -4.08
C LEU A 540 -14.52 46.73 -4.07
N LEU A 541 -14.69 47.55 -5.11
CA LEU A 541 -15.87 48.38 -5.29
C LEU A 541 -17.16 47.53 -5.25
N TRP A 542 -18.22 48.10 -4.69
CA TRP A 542 -19.52 47.46 -4.57
C TRP A 542 -20.15 47.23 -5.96
N ALA A 543 -20.76 46.07 -6.16
CA ALA A 543 -21.66 45.76 -7.27
C ALA A 543 -22.87 45.00 -6.70
N ASP A 544 -24.04 45.14 -7.31
CA ASP A 544 -25.22 44.34 -7.01
C ASP A 544 -24.92 42.86 -7.33
N GLU A 545 -25.27 41.95 -6.42
CA GLU A 545 -25.03 40.52 -6.66
C GLU A 545 -25.76 40.01 -7.90
N ALA A 546 -26.89 40.63 -8.25
CA ALA A 546 -27.65 40.29 -9.45
C ALA A 546 -27.06 40.84 -10.77
N SER A 547 -26.14 41.82 -10.70
CA SER A 547 -25.49 42.45 -11.87
C SER A 547 -24.09 41.90 -12.15
N ILE A 548 -23.53 41.12 -11.23
CA ILE A 548 -22.29 40.39 -11.45
C ILE A 548 -22.56 39.36 -12.55
N ASP A 549 -21.91 39.54 -13.70
CA ASP A 549 -21.93 38.56 -14.79
C ASP A 549 -21.47 37.20 -14.24
N HIS A 550 -22.44 36.31 -14.03
CA HIS A 550 -22.18 34.91 -13.74
C HIS A 550 -21.96 34.20 -15.06
N ASP A 551 -20.69 34.05 -15.44
CA ASP A 551 -20.34 33.12 -16.52
C ASP A 551 -20.83 31.72 -16.10
N MET A 552 -21.90 31.27 -16.74
CA MET A 552 -22.46 29.95 -16.48
C MET A 552 -21.59 28.90 -17.15
N GLU A 553 -21.22 27.86 -16.39
CA GLU A 553 -20.59 26.68 -17.00
C GLU A 553 -21.50 26.11 -18.10
N ARG A 554 -20.89 25.83 -19.25
CA ARG A 554 -21.60 25.27 -20.41
C ARG A 554 -22.16 23.90 -20.05
N ASP A 555 -23.46 23.71 -20.30
CA ASP A 555 -24.15 22.44 -20.08
C ASP A 555 -23.34 21.26 -20.67
N PRO A 556 -23.04 20.20 -19.88
CA PRO A 556 -22.40 18.98 -20.38
C PRO A 556 -23.11 18.35 -21.58
N PHE A 557 -24.41 18.59 -21.76
CA PHE A 557 -25.23 18.08 -22.87
C PHE A 557 -25.18 18.96 -24.14
N ALA A 558 -24.55 20.15 -24.10
CA ALA A 558 -24.50 21.06 -25.26
C ALA A 558 -23.47 20.61 -26.33
N PRO A 559 -23.75 20.78 -27.64
CA PRO A 559 -22.81 20.46 -28.72
C PRO A 559 -21.55 21.32 -28.64
N ARG A 560 -20.37 20.77 -28.98
CA ARG A 560 -19.06 21.46 -28.91
C ARG A 560 -18.30 21.35 -30.25
N LEU A 561 -17.58 22.42 -30.62
CA LEU A 561 -16.67 22.44 -31.77
C LEU A 561 -15.30 21.82 -31.40
N PRO A 562 -14.42 21.48 -32.36
CA PRO A 562 -13.04 21.08 -32.05
C PRO A 562 -12.26 22.17 -31.28
N LEU A 563 -11.32 21.76 -30.42
CA LEU A 563 -10.42 22.68 -29.75
C LEU A 563 -9.42 23.29 -30.75
N PRO A 564 -8.99 24.55 -30.57
CA PRO A 564 -7.93 25.13 -31.41
C PRO A 564 -6.60 24.35 -31.25
N PRO A 565 -5.78 24.19 -32.30
CA PRO A 565 -4.49 23.49 -32.22
C PRO A 565 -3.50 24.29 -31.36
N HIS A 566 -2.48 23.65 -30.76
CA HIS A 566 -1.57 24.33 -29.82
C HIS A 566 -0.85 25.56 -30.45
N PRO A 567 -0.33 25.50 -31.68
CA PRO A 567 0.23 26.69 -32.35
C PRO A 567 -0.81 27.80 -32.64
N GLY A 568 -2.11 27.46 -32.61
CA GLY A 568 -3.24 28.37 -32.80
C GLY A 568 -3.70 29.07 -31.52
N LEU A 569 -3.36 28.54 -30.33
CA LEU A 569 -3.61 29.19 -29.03
C LEU A 569 -2.76 30.47 -28.92
N ALA A 570 -1.48 30.38 -29.29
CA ALA A 570 -0.58 31.53 -29.40
C ALA A 570 -1.01 32.60 -30.43
N ARG A 571 -2.04 32.34 -31.25
CA ARG A 571 -2.49 33.17 -32.39
C ARG A 571 -3.92 33.72 -32.27
N ARG A 572 -4.48 33.87 -31.07
CA ARG A 572 -5.56 34.88 -30.84
C ARG A 572 -5.03 36.33 -30.91
N THR A 573 -3.74 36.50 -31.13
CA THR A 573 -3.02 37.77 -31.33
C THR A 573 -3.07 38.21 -32.79
N GLY A 574 -3.88 39.22 -33.09
CA GLY A 574 -3.79 39.97 -34.34
C GLY A 574 -2.45 40.72 -34.42
N ALA A 575 -1.84 40.71 -35.60
CA ALA A 575 -0.51 41.25 -35.90
C ALA A 575 -0.23 42.66 -35.35
N THR A 576 0.92 42.84 -34.67
CA THR A 576 2.06 43.72 -35.04
C THR A 576 2.98 43.98 -33.82
N GLY A 577 4.30 43.86 -34.03
CA GLY A 577 5.32 44.46 -33.16
C GLY A 577 6.08 43.49 -32.24
N THR A 578 7.17 42.92 -32.75
CA THR A 578 8.26 42.38 -31.92
C THR A 578 8.86 43.46 -31.03
N VAL A 579 8.66 43.37 -29.72
CA VAL A 579 9.57 43.96 -28.72
C VAL A 579 9.86 42.88 -27.69
N ALA A 580 11.06 42.31 -27.76
CA ALA A 580 11.57 41.45 -26.68
C ALA A 580 11.88 42.35 -25.46
N PRO A 581 11.47 41.98 -24.23
CA PRO A 581 11.99 42.64 -23.05
C PRO A 581 13.47 42.27 -22.89
N GLU A 582 14.35 43.27 -22.83
CA GLU A 582 15.77 43.08 -22.52
C GLU A 582 15.93 42.61 -21.08
N TRP A 583 16.34 41.35 -20.91
CA TRP A 583 16.87 40.84 -19.65
C TRP A 583 18.32 41.32 -19.48
N THR A 584 18.52 42.55 -19.02
CA THR A 584 19.86 43.03 -18.65
C THR A 584 20.19 42.64 -17.21
N SER A 585 21.16 41.74 -17.05
CA SER A 585 21.88 41.53 -15.80
C SER A 585 22.63 42.82 -15.42
N GLN A 586 22.07 43.66 -14.55
CA GLN A 586 22.82 44.76 -13.97
C GLN A 586 23.65 44.25 -12.79
N GLY A 587 24.97 44.29 -12.99
CA GLY A 587 25.97 43.94 -12.01
C GLY A 587 25.94 44.84 -10.78
N VAL A 588 26.24 44.20 -9.65
CA VAL A 588 26.47 44.77 -8.33
C VAL A 588 27.54 45.86 -8.38
N PRO A 589 27.31 47.07 -7.86
CA PRO A 589 28.39 48.02 -7.62
C PRO A 589 29.13 47.61 -6.35
N SER A 590 30.44 47.39 -6.49
CA SER A 590 31.38 47.20 -5.38
C SER A 590 31.40 48.43 -4.47
N GLY A 591 31.08 48.26 -3.19
CA GLY A 591 31.22 49.25 -2.14
C GLY A 591 32.00 48.67 -0.95
N ALA A 592 33.10 49.33 -0.61
CA ALA A 592 34.17 48.93 0.30
C ALA A 592 33.77 48.46 1.71
N VAL A 593 34.58 47.52 2.22
CA VAL A 593 34.70 47.09 3.61
C VAL A 593 35.36 48.20 4.46
N PRO A 594 34.83 48.48 5.66
CA PRO A 594 35.65 48.46 6.88
C PRO A 594 34.92 47.64 7.97
N GLY A 595 35.54 46.76 8.75
CA GLY A 595 36.78 46.90 9.52
C GLY A 595 36.42 46.78 11.00
N ASP A 596 36.96 45.76 11.67
CA ASP A 596 36.73 45.37 13.07
C ASP A 596 36.70 46.50 14.11
N ALA A 597 35.81 46.39 15.11
CA ALA A 597 36.05 46.87 16.47
C ALA A 597 35.25 46.07 17.50
N ALA A 598 35.97 45.59 18.51
CA ALA A 598 35.53 44.74 19.60
C ALA A 598 34.90 45.52 20.79
N ALA A 599 34.09 44.78 21.56
CA ALA A 599 33.88 44.81 23.01
C ALA A 599 33.72 46.15 23.76
N GLY A 600 32.57 46.29 24.45
CA GLY A 600 32.40 47.28 25.51
C GLY A 600 31.10 47.15 26.31
N GLY A 601 31.18 46.49 27.46
CA GLY A 601 30.66 46.93 28.77
C GLY A 601 29.19 47.35 28.94
N ALA A 602 28.50 46.62 29.80
CA ALA A 602 27.19 46.93 30.37
C ALA A 602 27.09 48.27 31.11
N SER A 603 25.92 48.91 31.02
CA SER A 603 25.30 49.63 32.16
C SER A 603 23.79 49.74 31.95
N GLY A 604 23.05 49.56 33.04
CA GLY A 604 21.59 49.51 33.07
C GLY A 604 20.91 50.85 32.80
N GLY A 605 19.64 50.75 32.41
CA GLY A 605 18.70 51.86 32.25
C GLY A 605 17.29 51.31 32.17
N GLU A 606 16.36 52.00 32.82
CA GLU A 606 15.04 51.58 33.25
C GLU A 606 14.04 51.21 32.14
N VAL A 607 13.08 50.37 32.51
CA VAL A 607 11.89 49.99 31.73
C VAL A 607 10.98 51.21 31.53
N PRO A 608 10.59 51.60 30.29
CA PRO A 608 9.62 52.66 30.08
C PRO A 608 8.21 52.20 30.49
N ALA A 609 7.44 53.14 31.04
CA ALA A 609 6.04 52.93 31.40
C ALA A 609 5.13 52.84 30.16
N LEU A 610 3.95 52.26 30.35
CA LEU A 610 2.91 51.88 29.36
C LEU A 610 2.36 53.01 28.45
N SER A 611 2.96 54.19 28.41
CA SER A 611 2.56 55.33 27.57
C SER A 611 3.40 55.49 26.29
N ASP A 612 4.44 54.68 26.09
CA ASP A 612 5.38 54.78 24.96
C ASP A 612 5.18 53.68 23.90
N LEU A 613 3.92 53.31 23.61
CA LEU A 613 3.65 52.53 22.40
C LEU A 613 4.00 53.42 21.18
N PRO A 614 4.84 52.96 20.24
CA PRO A 614 5.08 53.70 19.01
C PRO A 614 3.73 53.89 18.31
N ALA A 615 3.51 55.09 17.76
CA ALA A 615 2.44 55.29 16.80
C ALA A 615 2.53 54.19 15.74
N LEU A 616 1.39 53.60 15.35
CA LEU A 616 1.31 52.64 14.25
C LEU A 616 2.23 53.12 13.11
N PRO A 617 3.08 52.25 12.53
CA PRO A 617 3.97 52.67 11.47
C PRO A 617 3.15 53.43 10.42
N PRO A 618 3.59 54.62 9.98
CA PRO A 618 2.87 55.36 8.95
C PRO A 618 2.71 54.45 7.73
N TYR A 619 1.54 54.52 7.07
CA TYR A 619 1.32 53.85 5.78
C TYR A 619 2.55 54.09 4.90
N PRO A 620 3.14 53.05 4.30
CA PRO A 620 4.35 53.21 3.51
C PRO A 620 4.09 54.22 2.40
N GLY A 621 4.72 55.39 2.54
CA GLY A 621 4.55 56.51 1.63
C GLY A 621 5.34 56.29 0.35
N GLY A 622 4.62 56.31 -0.77
CA GLY A 622 5.10 56.84 -2.06
C GLY A 622 6.22 56.04 -2.76
N GLY A 623 5.83 55.19 -3.70
CA GLY A 623 6.73 54.59 -4.69
C GLY A 623 5.97 54.09 -5.94
N THR A 624 5.96 54.94 -6.97
CA THR A 624 5.61 54.72 -8.39
C THR A 624 4.29 53.99 -8.74
N GLY A 625 3.31 54.77 -9.21
CA GLY A 625 2.34 54.33 -10.24
C GLY A 625 0.93 53.90 -9.79
N ARG A 626 0.64 53.81 -8.49
CA ARG A 626 -0.69 53.44 -8.00
C ARG A 626 -1.56 54.65 -7.67
N MET A 627 -2.80 54.62 -8.14
CA MET A 627 -3.82 55.64 -7.88
C MET A 627 -4.70 55.16 -6.72
N SER A 628 -4.77 55.95 -5.65
CA SER A 628 -5.61 55.63 -4.47
C SER A 628 -7.10 55.72 -4.80
N LEU A 629 -7.98 55.07 -4.03
CA LEU A 629 -9.44 55.23 -4.21
C LEU A 629 -9.86 56.71 -4.11
N ASP A 630 -9.29 57.46 -3.17
CA ASP A 630 -9.54 58.90 -3.04
C ASP A 630 -9.10 59.68 -4.29
N GLN A 631 -7.99 59.29 -4.91
CA GLN A 631 -7.52 59.87 -6.16
C GLN A 631 -8.39 59.46 -7.34
N ALA A 632 -8.81 58.19 -7.41
CA ALA A 632 -9.72 57.68 -8.44
C ALA A 632 -11.08 58.40 -8.41
N MET A 633 -11.63 58.63 -7.20
CA MET A 633 -12.85 59.41 -7.00
C MET A 633 -12.66 60.88 -7.41
N ARG A 634 -11.50 61.49 -7.09
CA ARG A 634 -11.15 62.86 -7.56
C ARG A 634 -11.04 62.94 -9.08
N ASP A 635 -10.45 61.94 -9.71
CA ASP A 635 -10.27 61.86 -11.17
C ASP A 635 -11.54 61.36 -11.90
N HIS A 636 -12.64 61.16 -11.16
CA HIS A 636 -13.96 60.72 -11.65
C HIS A 636 -13.93 59.36 -12.35
N LEU A 637 -12.98 58.51 -11.95
CA LEU A 637 -12.85 57.14 -12.45
C LEU A 637 -13.74 56.16 -11.68
N VAL A 638 -14.28 56.56 -10.52
CA VAL A 638 -15.21 55.77 -9.70
C VAL A 638 -16.30 56.69 -9.14
N ALA A 639 -17.57 56.28 -9.23
CA ALA A 639 -18.71 57.01 -8.67
C ALA A 639 -19.28 56.29 -7.43
N VAL A 640 -19.50 57.05 -6.35
CA VAL A 640 -20.02 56.49 -5.08
C VAL A 640 -21.47 56.02 -5.27
N GLY A 641 -21.73 54.74 -4.97
CA GLY A 641 -23.06 54.14 -5.07
C GLY A 641 -23.49 53.77 -6.50
N GLN A 642 -22.57 53.84 -7.47
CA GLN A 642 -22.78 53.31 -8.82
C GLN A 642 -21.87 52.11 -9.04
N GLU A 643 -22.33 51.16 -9.84
CA GLU A 643 -21.56 49.99 -10.23
C GLU A 643 -20.49 50.38 -11.25
N ASP A 644 -19.34 49.71 -11.19
CA ASP A 644 -18.32 49.77 -12.22
C ASP A 644 -18.44 48.54 -13.14
N PRO A 645 -18.99 48.68 -14.36
CA PRO A 645 -19.14 47.56 -15.30
C PRO A 645 -17.80 47.03 -15.85
N GLU A 646 -16.70 47.77 -15.66
CA GLU A 646 -15.35 47.34 -16.05
C GLU A 646 -14.60 46.62 -14.92
N LEU A 647 -15.19 46.50 -13.72
CA LEU A 647 -14.59 45.81 -12.59
C LEU A 647 -14.42 44.30 -12.86
N VAL A 648 -13.17 43.85 -12.84
CA VAL A 648 -12.82 42.43 -12.98
C VAL A 648 -12.67 41.81 -11.59
N ARG A 649 -13.53 40.86 -11.21
CA ARG A 649 -13.51 40.24 -9.86
C ARG A 649 -12.68 38.96 -9.74
N THR A 650 -12.13 38.47 -10.84
CA THR A 650 -11.23 37.32 -10.92
C THR A 650 -9.80 37.79 -11.14
N ALA A 651 -8.80 37.05 -10.65
CA ALA A 651 -7.42 37.42 -10.85
C ALA A 651 -6.48 36.22 -10.89
N LEU A 652 -5.46 36.33 -11.75
CA LEU A 652 -4.28 35.48 -11.73
C LEU A 652 -3.30 36.01 -10.70
N ALA A 653 -2.62 35.13 -9.98
CA ALA A 653 -1.55 35.52 -9.06
C ALA A 653 -0.25 34.79 -9.37
N VAL A 654 0.87 35.45 -9.15
CA VAL A 654 2.21 34.86 -9.22
C VAL A 654 2.93 35.16 -7.92
N GLU A 655 3.44 34.13 -7.28
CA GLU A 655 4.19 34.23 -6.02
C GLU A 655 5.44 33.36 -6.08
N ALA A 656 6.48 33.74 -5.35
CA ALA A 656 7.66 32.90 -5.16
C ALA A 656 7.52 32.18 -3.81
N ARG A 657 7.55 30.85 -3.81
CA ARG A 657 7.57 30.04 -2.59
C ARG A 657 8.72 29.05 -2.66
N ASP A 658 9.52 28.99 -1.61
CA ASP A 658 10.71 28.14 -1.52
C ASP A 658 11.65 28.27 -2.73
N GLY A 659 11.75 29.50 -3.26
CA GLY A 659 12.58 29.82 -4.41
C GLY A 659 12.01 29.41 -5.77
N ILE A 660 10.78 28.89 -5.85
CA ILE A 660 10.10 28.49 -7.09
C ILE A 660 8.91 29.41 -7.38
N LEU A 661 8.66 29.71 -8.65
CA LEU A 661 7.52 30.51 -9.09
C LEU A 661 6.23 29.66 -9.12
N HIS A 662 5.21 30.09 -8.40
CA HIS A 662 3.86 29.53 -8.42
C HIS A 662 2.91 30.46 -9.19
N VAL A 663 2.22 29.92 -10.19
CA VAL A 663 1.26 30.65 -11.02
C VAL A 663 -0.15 30.13 -10.71
N PHE A 664 -0.93 30.96 -10.03
CA PHE A 664 -2.29 30.67 -9.62
C PHE A 664 -3.30 31.06 -10.70
N PHE A 665 -4.03 30.08 -11.21
CA PHE A 665 -5.06 30.25 -12.24
C PHE A 665 -6.39 30.69 -11.61
N PRO A 666 -7.03 31.75 -12.12
CA PRO A 666 -8.39 32.14 -11.71
C PRO A 666 -9.44 31.12 -12.18
N PRO A 667 -10.68 31.19 -11.66
CA PRO A 667 -11.78 30.41 -12.23
C PRO A 667 -12.02 30.83 -13.69
N LEU A 668 -12.04 29.85 -14.60
CA LEU A 668 -12.31 30.01 -16.03
C LEU A 668 -13.47 29.12 -16.44
N TYR A 669 -14.30 29.58 -17.36
CA TYR A 669 -15.57 28.92 -17.71
C TYR A 669 -15.58 28.29 -19.11
N ALA A 670 -14.51 28.51 -19.91
CA ALA A 670 -14.27 27.80 -21.16
C ALA A 670 -12.87 27.17 -21.17
N VAL A 671 -12.76 25.93 -21.64
CA VAL A 671 -11.50 25.19 -21.70
C VAL A 671 -10.52 25.84 -22.68
N GLU A 672 -11.02 26.48 -23.74
CA GLU A 672 -10.20 27.20 -24.71
C GLU A 672 -9.39 28.33 -24.06
N ASP A 673 -9.96 28.99 -23.05
CA ASP A 673 -9.29 30.08 -22.34
C ASP A 673 -8.27 29.56 -21.32
N TRP A 674 -8.56 28.41 -20.70
CA TRP A 674 -7.58 27.73 -19.84
C TRP A 674 -6.37 27.24 -20.65
N LEU A 675 -6.60 26.66 -21.83
CA LEU A 675 -5.53 26.24 -22.74
C LEU A 675 -4.67 27.42 -23.24
N ASP A 676 -5.30 28.55 -23.56
CA ASP A 676 -4.62 29.78 -23.96
C ASP A 676 -3.73 30.32 -22.82
N LEU A 677 -4.24 30.29 -21.59
CA LEU A 677 -3.49 30.68 -20.41
C LEU A 677 -2.30 29.74 -20.13
N CYS A 678 -2.48 28.41 -20.26
CA CYS A 678 -1.37 27.45 -20.16
C CYS A 678 -0.25 27.76 -21.15
N ALA A 679 -0.58 27.97 -22.43
CA ALA A 679 0.39 28.30 -23.46
C ALA A 679 1.11 29.63 -23.17
N ALA A 680 0.37 30.64 -22.72
CA ALA A 680 0.96 31.94 -22.36
C ALA A 680 1.92 31.83 -21.16
N VAL A 681 1.58 31.01 -20.15
CA VAL A 681 2.44 30.75 -18.98
C VAL A 681 3.68 29.96 -19.39
N GLU A 682 3.55 28.92 -20.21
CA GLU A 682 4.69 28.13 -20.71
C GLU A 682 5.69 29.01 -21.47
N ASP A 683 5.21 29.83 -22.40
CA ASP A 683 6.07 30.74 -23.17
C ASP A 683 6.74 31.80 -22.28
N THR A 684 6.08 32.20 -21.17
CA THR A 684 6.65 33.11 -20.18
C THR A 684 7.74 32.43 -19.36
N ALA A 685 7.51 31.19 -18.90
CA ALA A 685 8.49 30.37 -18.20
C ALA A 685 9.73 30.09 -19.06
N ARG A 686 9.53 29.74 -20.33
CA ARG A 686 10.62 29.53 -21.28
C ARG A 686 11.47 30.78 -21.48
N ALA A 687 10.83 31.94 -21.64
CA ALA A 687 11.53 33.21 -21.81
C ALA A 687 12.27 33.66 -20.52
N ALA A 688 11.72 33.32 -19.35
CA ALA A 688 12.35 33.59 -18.06
C ALA A 688 13.46 32.61 -17.69
N GLY A 689 13.55 31.47 -18.37
CA GLY A 689 14.52 30.41 -18.05
C GLY A 689 14.30 29.79 -16.67
N ARG A 690 13.07 29.84 -16.15
CA ARG A 690 12.70 29.35 -14.80
C ARG A 690 11.58 28.32 -14.89
N LYS A 691 11.59 27.37 -13.97
CA LYS A 691 10.49 26.41 -13.79
C LYS A 691 9.32 27.08 -13.06
N VAL A 692 8.12 26.60 -13.30
CA VAL A 692 6.90 27.08 -12.65
C VAL A 692 6.06 25.93 -12.10
N VAL A 693 5.33 26.20 -11.03
CA VAL A 693 4.22 25.37 -10.55
C VAL A 693 2.92 26.02 -11.00
N LEU A 694 2.06 25.25 -11.68
CA LEU A 694 0.70 25.71 -11.98
C LEU A 694 -0.21 25.32 -10.82
N GLU A 695 -1.02 26.25 -10.32
CA GLU A 695 -1.97 25.96 -9.25
C GLU A 695 -3.27 26.76 -9.38
N GLY A 696 -4.22 26.56 -8.47
CA GLY A 696 -5.46 27.33 -8.42
C GLY A 696 -6.70 26.56 -8.90
N TYR A 697 -7.59 27.22 -9.63
CA TYR A 697 -8.84 26.62 -10.07
C TYR A 697 -8.61 25.68 -11.26
N GLN A 698 -9.31 24.54 -11.24
CA GLN A 698 -9.27 23.54 -12.32
C GLN A 698 -9.83 24.10 -13.63
N PRO A 699 -9.44 23.54 -14.79
CA PRO A 699 -10.15 23.81 -16.02
C PRO A 699 -11.63 23.44 -15.89
N PRO A 700 -12.54 24.17 -16.56
CA PRO A 700 -13.95 23.82 -16.60
C PRO A 700 -14.13 22.43 -17.23
N ARG A 701 -15.13 21.67 -16.78
CA ARG A 701 -15.35 20.30 -17.25
C ARG A 701 -15.62 20.27 -18.76
N ASP A 702 -14.81 19.51 -19.48
CA ASP A 702 -14.92 19.34 -20.94
C ASP A 702 -14.53 17.93 -21.37
N PRO A 703 -15.37 17.20 -22.15
CA PRO A 703 -15.06 15.83 -22.60
C PRO A 703 -13.86 15.75 -23.57
N ARG A 704 -13.43 16.87 -24.15
CA ARG A 704 -12.23 16.99 -25.01
C ARG A 704 -10.94 17.05 -24.19
N LEU A 705 -11.03 17.30 -22.88
CA LEU A 705 -9.92 17.31 -21.92
C LEU A 705 -10.02 16.09 -21.00
N LEU A 706 -8.95 15.33 -20.89
CA LEU A 706 -8.83 14.20 -19.98
C LEU A 706 -7.90 14.57 -18.82
N ASN A 707 -8.11 13.94 -17.67
CA ASN A 707 -7.23 14.12 -16.52
C ASN A 707 -7.19 12.87 -15.64
N PHE A 708 -6.05 12.65 -15.01
CA PHE A 708 -5.92 11.77 -13.85
C PHE A 708 -5.33 12.59 -12.70
N SER A 709 -5.58 12.18 -11.46
CA SER A 709 -5.04 12.87 -10.30
C SER A 709 -4.37 11.91 -9.32
N ILE A 710 -3.39 12.43 -8.57
CA ILE A 710 -2.77 11.75 -7.44
C ILE A 710 -2.91 12.64 -6.23
N THR A 711 -3.60 12.15 -5.21
CA THR A 711 -3.99 12.92 -4.03
C THR A 711 -3.47 12.24 -2.76
N PRO A 712 -2.71 12.95 -1.93
CA PRO A 712 -2.36 12.49 -0.58
C PRO A 712 -3.59 12.52 0.37
N ASP A 713 -4.26 11.38 0.50
CA ASP A 713 -5.43 11.21 1.36
C ASP A 713 -5.01 10.67 2.76
N PRO A 714 -5.91 10.70 3.78
CA PRO A 714 -5.52 10.27 5.12
C PRO A 714 -5.14 8.78 5.09
N GLY A 715 -3.95 8.43 5.59
CA GLY A 715 -3.43 7.06 5.58
C GLY A 715 -2.95 6.51 4.23
N VAL A 716 -3.28 7.11 3.08
CA VAL A 716 -2.97 6.57 1.74
C VAL A 716 -2.65 7.66 0.70
N ILE A 717 -2.00 7.29 -0.40
CA ILE A 717 -2.03 8.07 -1.65
C ILE A 717 -3.09 7.46 -2.55
N GLU A 718 -4.07 8.26 -2.95
CA GLU A 718 -5.15 7.87 -3.86
C GLU A 718 -4.82 8.33 -5.28
N VAL A 719 -4.94 7.43 -6.26
CA VAL A 719 -4.75 7.73 -7.68
C VAL A 719 -6.11 7.64 -8.36
N ASN A 720 -6.66 8.77 -8.80
CA ASN A 720 -7.89 8.79 -9.59
C ASN A 720 -7.50 8.58 -11.05
N VAL A 721 -7.63 7.34 -11.52
CA VAL A 721 -7.29 6.97 -12.89
C VAL A 721 -8.43 7.37 -13.82
N HIS A 722 -8.10 8.05 -14.92
CA HIS A 722 -9.11 8.39 -15.91
C HIS A 722 -9.74 7.13 -16.52
N PRO A 723 -11.07 7.14 -16.77
CA PRO A 723 -11.75 5.96 -17.28
C PRO A 723 -11.15 5.43 -18.59
N ALA A 724 -10.82 4.14 -18.61
CA ALA A 724 -10.43 3.42 -19.82
C ALA A 724 -11.67 3.11 -20.67
N ALA A 725 -11.55 3.25 -21.99
CA ALA A 725 -12.63 2.94 -22.93
C ALA A 725 -12.65 1.45 -23.32
N SER A 726 -11.50 0.78 -23.26
CA SER A 726 -11.37 -0.64 -23.59
C SER A 726 -10.73 -1.46 -22.47
N TRP A 727 -10.95 -2.77 -22.52
CA TRP A 727 -10.34 -3.74 -21.63
C TRP A 727 -8.80 -3.71 -21.71
N ASP A 728 -8.23 -3.73 -22.92
CA ASP A 728 -6.77 -3.74 -23.09
C ASP A 728 -6.12 -2.46 -22.55
N GLU A 729 -6.76 -1.31 -22.72
CA GLU A 729 -6.34 -0.03 -22.14
C GLU A 729 -6.37 -0.05 -20.61
N HIS A 730 -7.43 -0.61 -20.01
CA HIS A 730 -7.55 -0.76 -18.57
C HIS A 730 -6.41 -1.63 -17.99
N VAL A 731 -6.18 -2.82 -18.57
CA VAL A 731 -5.15 -3.76 -18.13
C VAL A 731 -3.77 -3.10 -18.21
N THR A 732 -3.45 -2.47 -19.35
CA THR A 732 -2.16 -1.81 -19.58
C THR A 732 -1.90 -0.72 -18.56
N ARG A 733 -2.90 0.12 -18.27
CA ARG A 733 -2.75 1.20 -17.27
C ARG A 733 -2.62 0.67 -15.86
N SER A 734 -3.38 -0.36 -15.50
CA SER A 734 -3.28 -0.98 -14.18
C SER A 734 -1.88 -1.55 -13.95
N GLU A 735 -1.33 -2.29 -14.93
CA GLU A 735 0.04 -2.80 -14.87
C GLU A 735 1.07 -1.68 -14.72
N GLN A 736 1.00 -0.64 -15.56
CA GLN A 736 1.89 0.52 -15.49
C GLN A 736 1.80 1.25 -14.15
N LEU A 737 0.60 1.40 -13.60
CA LEU A 737 0.39 2.06 -12.31
C LEU A 737 1.08 1.31 -11.16
N TYR A 738 0.83 0.00 -11.04
CA TYR A 738 1.44 -0.81 -10.00
C TYR A 738 2.97 -0.86 -10.14
N ASP A 739 3.47 -1.01 -11.38
CA ASP A 739 4.90 -1.04 -11.64
C ASP A 739 5.58 0.30 -11.31
N GLN A 740 5.01 1.44 -11.73
CA GLN A 740 5.58 2.74 -11.41
C GLN A 740 5.44 3.10 -9.92
N ALA A 741 4.36 2.67 -9.25
CA ALA A 741 4.21 2.81 -7.81
C ALA A 741 5.34 2.06 -7.07
N ARG A 742 5.60 0.81 -7.45
CA ARG A 742 6.70 0.01 -6.90
C ARG A 742 8.04 0.73 -7.05
N HIS A 743 8.35 1.25 -8.25
CA HIS A 743 9.61 1.95 -8.53
C HIS A 743 9.82 3.24 -7.71
N VAL A 744 8.75 3.87 -7.23
CA VAL A 744 8.85 5.02 -6.33
C VAL A 744 8.79 4.65 -4.85
N GLY A 745 8.79 3.36 -4.49
CA GLY A 745 8.74 2.90 -3.10
C GLY A 745 7.33 2.77 -2.52
N LEU A 746 6.31 2.68 -3.36
CA LEU A 746 4.90 2.52 -2.94
C LEU A 746 4.40 1.09 -3.16
N ILE A 747 3.50 0.63 -2.28
CA ILE A 747 2.83 -0.69 -2.34
C ILE A 747 1.31 -0.57 -2.19
N ALA A 748 0.60 -1.55 -2.73
CA ALA A 748 -0.87 -1.62 -2.77
C ALA A 748 -1.48 -2.46 -1.63
N GLU A 749 -0.68 -2.82 -0.64
CA GLU A 749 -1.04 -3.74 0.43
C GLU A 749 -0.47 -3.28 1.77
N LYS A 750 -1.02 -3.80 2.86
CA LYS A 750 -0.57 -3.53 4.22
C LYS A 750 -0.61 -4.80 5.05
N PHE A 751 0.27 -4.87 6.04
CA PHE A 751 0.29 -5.97 7.00
C PHE A 751 -0.22 -5.53 8.36
N MET A 752 -1.02 -6.37 9.00
CA MET A 752 -1.37 -6.21 10.41
C MET A 752 -0.23 -6.74 11.29
N LEU A 753 -0.17 -6.33 12.57
CA LEU A 753 0.88 -6.75 13.50
C LEU A 753 1.01 -8.27 13.62
N ASP A 754 -0.12 -8.96 13.50
CA ASP A 754 -0.22 -10.42 13.60
C ASP A 754 0.14 -11.15 12.29
N GLY A 755 0.57 -10.39 11.28
CA GLY A 755 0.91 -10.89 9.97
C GLY A 755 -0.27 -11.02 9.02
N ARG A 756 -1.52 -10.68 9.38
CA ARG A 756 -2.62 -10.70 8.39
C ARG A 756 -2.35 -9.72 7.25
N HIS A 757 -2.69 -10.16 6.05
CA HIS A 757 -2.54 -9.38 4.84
C HIS A 757 -3.86 -8.65 4.55
N VAL A 758 -3.79 -7.34 4.33
CA VAL A 758 -4.95 -6.49 4.06
C VAL A 758 -4.62 -5.49 2.94
N GLY A 759 -5.63 -4.85 2.37
CA GLY A 759 -5.39 -3.71 1.48
C GLY A 759 -4.81 -2.53 2.25
N THR A 760 -4.46 -1.46 1.55
CA THR A 760 -3.91 -0.23 2.14
C THR A 760 -4.82 0.45 3.18
N GLY A 761 -6.09 0.06 3.25
CA GLY A 761 -7.14 0.71 4.04
C GLY A 761 -7.96 1.73 3.23
N GLY A 762 -7.49 2.08 2.03
CA GLY A 762 -8.27 2.78 1.02
C GLY A 762 -9.09 1.82 0.14
N GLY A 763 -10.13 2.35 -0.49
CA GLY A 763 -10.90 1.60 -1.49
C GLY A 763 -10.16 1.47 -2.82
N ASN A 764 -10.63 0.56 -3.67
CA ASN A 764 -10.36 0.52 -5.11
C ASN A 764 -11.70 0.73 -5.83
N HIS A 765 -12.28 1.92 -5.65
CA HIS A 765 -13.62 2.20 -6.17
C HIS A 765 -13.63 2.06 -7.69
N VAL A 766 -14.69 1.45 -8.22
CA VAL A 766 -14.89 1.24 -9.64
C VAL A 766 -15.88 2.27 -10.16
N VAL A 767 -15.40 3.18 -11.00
CA VAL A 767 -16.23 4.23 -11.60
C VAL A 767 -16.67 3.79 -12.99
N MET A 768 -17.97 3.69 -13.23
CA MET A 768 -18.56 3.21 -14.49
C MET A 768 -19.42 4.29 -15.13
N GLY A 769 -19.35 4.42 -16.46
CA GLY A 769 -20.21 5.32 -17.20
C GLY A 769 -19.87 5.34 -18.68
N ALA A 770 -19.90 6.51 -19.30
CA ALA A 770 -19.49 6.71 -20.69
C ALA A 770 -18.63 7.97 -20.83
N ALA A 771 -18.06 8.20 -22.01
CA ALA A 771 -17.28 9.40 -22.29
C ALA A 771 -18.12 10.69 -22.24
N ARG A 772 -19.42 10.59 -22.54
CA ARG A 772 -20.40 11.69 -22.45
C ARG A 772 -21.59 11.26 -21.59
N PRO A 773 -22.16 12.16 -20.77
CA PRO A 773 -23.34 11.83 -19.96
C PRO A 773 -24.52 11.29 -20.77
N THR A 774 -24.73 11.78 -22.00
CA THR A 774 -25.79 11.29 -22.91
C THR A 774 -25.63 9.84 -23.33
N ASP A 775 -24.40 9.33 -23.35
CA ASP A 775 -24.09 7.98 -23.78
C ASP A 775 -24.05 7.00 -22.61
N SER A 776 -24.14 7.52 -21.36
CA SER A 776 -24.07 6.73 -20.14
C SER A 776 -25.09 5.57 -20.18
N PRO A 777 -24.64 4.32 -19.99
CA PRO A 777 -25.54 3.18 -20.00
C PRO A 777 -26.59 3.28 -18.88
N PHE A 778 -26.24 3.86 -17.73
CA PHE A 778 -27.14 4.03 -16.59
C PHE A 778 -28.23 5.08 -16.82
N LEU A 779 -27.94 6.13 -17.60
CA LEU A 779 -28.94 7.15 -17.95
C LEU A 779 -29.80 6.72 -19.14
N ARG A 780 -29.24 5.95 -20.08
CA ARG A 780 -29.97 5.39 -21.22
C ARG A 780 -30.94 4.28 -20.80
N ARG A 781 -30.55 3.44 -19.83
CA ARG A 781 -31.28 2.28 -19.32
C ARG A 781 -31.21 2.25 -17.78
N PRO A 782 -32.16 2.89 -17.08
CA PRO A 782 -32.20 2.90 -15.61
C PRO A 782 -32.29 1.50 -14.97
N ASP A 783 -32.86 0.53 -15.70
CA ASP A 783 -32.96 -0.86 -15.27
C ASP A 783 -31.60 -1.56 -15.15
N LEU A 784 -30.53 -1.03 -15.75
CA LEU A 784 -29.18 -1.52 -15.54
C LEU A 784 -28.72 -1.29 -14.09
N LEU A 785 -28.94 -0.09 -13.54
CA LEU A 785 -28.62 0.20 -12.14
C LEU A 785 -29.47 -0.66 -11.19
N LYS A 786 -30.78 -0.79 -11.48
CA LYS A 786 -31.67 -1.73 -10.77
C LYS A 786 -31.11 -3.15 -10.79
N SER A 787 -30.65 -3.63 -11.94
CA SER A 787 -30.12 -4.99 -12.11
C SER A 787 -28.87 -5.23 -11.27
N LEU A 788 -27.92 -4.28 -11.30
CA LEU A 788 -26.69 -4.36 -10.49
C LEU A 788 -27.01 -4.36 -9.00
N VAL A 789 -27.79 -3.39 -8.52
CA VAL A 789 -28.17 -3.29 -7.10
C VAL A 789 -28.94 -4.53 -6.65
N GLY A 790 -29.88 -5.02 -7.47
CA GLY A 790 -30.66 -6.22 -7.14
C GLY A 790 -29.83 -7.50 -7.11
N PHE A 791 -28.88 -7.64 -8.05
CA PHE A 791 -28.00 -8.81 -8.12
C PHE A 791 -27.02 -8.83 -6.94
N TRP A 792 -26.37 -7.71 -6.63
CA TRP A 792 -25.49 -7.58 -5.45
C TRP A 792 -26.25 -7.75 -4.14
N HIS A 793 -27.49 -7.27 -4.05
CA HIS A 793 -28.33 -7.50 -2.89
C HIS A 793 -28.60 -9.00 -2.68
N ASN A 794 -28.94 -9.71 -3.75
CA ASN A 794 -29.24 -11.14 -3.73
C ASN A 794 -28.01 -12.06 -3.65
N HIS A 795 -26.81 -11.54 -3.86
CA HIS A 795 -25.55 -12.29 -3.73
C HIS A 795 -24.57 -11.53 -2.82
N PRO A 796 -24.72 -11.61 -1.47
CA PRO A 796 -23.87 -10.88 -0.54
C PRO A 796 -22.38 -11.20 -0.63
N SER A 797 -22.01 -12.34 -1.21
CA SER A 797 -20.61 -12.66 -1.48
C SER A 797 -19.89 -11.61 -2.34
N LEU A 798 -20.61 -10.94 -3.26
CA LEU A 798 -20.06 -9.89 -4.12
C LEU A 798 -19.66 -8.62 -3.33
N SER A 799 -20.23 -8.42 -2.15
CA SER A 799 -19.84 -7.35 -1.22
C SER A 799 -18.70 -7.80 -0.32
N TYR A 800 -18.84 -8.96 0.33
CA TYR A 800 -17.95 -9.37 1.43
C TYR A 800 -16.65 -10.03 1.00
N LEU A 801 -16.60 -10.66 -0.17
CA LEU A 801 -15.34 -11.24 -0.69
C LEU A 801 -14.28 -10.14 -0.89
N PHE A 802 -14.72 -8.98 -1.36
CA PHE A 802 -13.83 -7.89 -1.75
C PHE A 802 -13.78 -6.74 -0.74
N SER A 803 -14.59 -6.74 0.32
CA SER A 803 -14.64 -5.68 1.34
C SER A 803 -13.39 -5.62 2.20
N GLY A 804 -13.02 -4.45 2.73
CA GLY A 804 -12.02 -4.37 3.81
C GLY A 804 -12.45 -5.08 5.11
N LEU A 805 -11.61 -5.07 6.13
CA LEU A 805 -11.94 -5.71 7.42
C LEU A 805 -13.06 -5.00 8.21
N PHE A 806 -13.23 -3.70 8.00
CA PHE A 806 -14.28 -2.92 8.68
C PHE A 806 -15.59 -2.99 7.89
N ILE A 807 -16.43 -3.97 8.26
CA ILE A 807 -17.76 -4.21 7.67
C ILE A 807 -18.88 -3.91 8.66
N GLY A 808 -20.07 -3.62 8.14
CA GLY A 808 -21.26 -3.29 8.92
C GLY A 808 -21.83 -1.90 8.63
N PRO A 809 -22.89 -1.50 9.34
CA PRO A 809 -23.69 -0.31 9.01
C PRO A 809 -22.95 1.02 9.10
N SER A 810 -21.86 1.07 9.87
CA SER A 810 -21.01 2.25 10.03
C SER A 810 -19.71 2.18 9.23
N SER A 811 -19.54 1.16 8.38
CA SER A 811 -18.40 1.02 7.47
C SER A 811 -18.34 2.16 6.43
N GLN A 812 -17.31 2.17 5.59
CA GLN A 812 -17.17 3.21 4.56
C GLN A 812 -18.23 3.08 3.45
N HIS A 813 -18.67 1.85 3.17
CA HIS A 813 -19.54 1.49 2.05
C HIS A 813 -20.55 0.39 2.48
N PRO A 814 -21.43 0.68 3.45
CA PRO A 814 -22.40 -0.29 3.96
C PRO A 814 -23.36 -0.74 2.86
N ARG A 815 -23.83 -1.99 2.97
CA ARG A 815 -24.94 -2.49 2.14
C ARG A 815 -26.25 -1.82 2.53
N VAL A 816 -27.19 -1.78 1.58
CA VAL A 816 -28.51 -1.18 1.76
C VAL A 816 -29.33 -1.82 2.89
N ASP A 817 -29.07 -3.10 3.19
CA ASP A 817 -29.79 -3.91 4.19
C ASP A 817 -29.04 -4.12 5.52
N GLU A 818 -27.92 -3.42 5.75
CA GLU A 818 -27.17 -3.52 7.02
C GLU A 818 -27.58 -2.51 8.08
N ALA A 819 -28.14 -1.36 7.69
CA ALA A 819 -28.42 -0.25 8.61
C ALA A 819 -29.88 -0.13 9.03
N ARG A 820 -30.82 -0.33 8.08
CA ARG A 820 -32.26 -0.13 8.31
C ARG A 820 -33.07 -1.32 7.79
N ASP A 821 -33.97 -1.82 8.64
CA ASP A 821 -34.81 -2.98 8.34
C ASP A 821 -35.84 -2.73 7.22
N ASP A 822 -36.25 -1.46 7.01
CA ASP A 822 -37.24 -1.06 6.01
C ASP A 822 -36.65 -0.80 4.62
N SER A 823 -35.33 -0.62 4.49
CA SER A 823 -34.65 -0.25 3.23
C SER A 823 -35.00 -1.16 2.06
N VAL A 824 -35.05 -2.48 2.28
CA VAL A 824 -35.35 -3.43 1.19
C VAL A 824 -36.79 -3.27 0.69
N ALA A 825 -37.74 -2.86 1.55
CA ALA A 825 -39.13 -2.64 1.12
C ALA A 825 -39.22 -1.40 0.22
N GLU A 826 -38.57 -0.32 0.63
CA GLU A 826 -38.50 0.92 -0.15
C GLU A 826 -37.76 0.70 -1.48
N LEU A 827 -36.71 -0.14 -1.48
CA LEU A 827 -35.98 -0.51 -2.69
C LEU A 827 -36.85 -1.34 -3.66
N GLU A 828 -37.65 -2.29 -3.16
CA GLU A 828 -38.62 -3.03 -3.99
C GLU A 828 -39.67 -2.09 -4.62
N ILE A 829 -40.12 -1.07 -3.89
CA ILE A 829 -41.02 -0.04 -4.43
C ILE A 829 -40.32 0.75 -5.55
N ALA A 830 -39.10 1.23 -5.33
CA ALA A 830 -38.33 1.94 -6.36
C ALA A 830 -38.11 1.07 -7.61
N PHE A 831 -37.78 -0.21 -7.42
CA PHE A 831 -37.59 -1.19 -8.51
C PHE A 831 -38.85 -1.39 -9.36
N SER A 832 -40.03 -1.29 -8.74
CA SER A 832 -41.32 -1.41 -9.44
C SER A 832 -41.63 -0.24 -10.38
N GLN A 833 -40.96 0.91 -10.18
CA GLN A 833 -41.14 2.11 -10.99
C GLN A 833 -40.18 2.18 -12.20
N VAL A 834 -39.26 1.23 -12.32
CA VAL A 834 -38.25 1.18 -13.40
C VAL A 834 -38.69 0.17 -14.46
N HIS A 835 -38.90 0.67 -15.69
CA HIS A 835 -39.34 -0.11 -16.84
C HIS A 835 -38.30 -0.03 -17.98
N PRO A 836 -37.73 -1.16 -18.45
CA PRO A 836 -36.62 -1.17 -19.43
C PRO A 836 -36.89 -0.45 -20.76
N ASP A 837 -38.14 -0.47 -21.23
CA ASP A 837 -38.54 0.07 -22.53
C ASP A 837 -39.15 1.47 -22.45
N GLN A 838 -39.12 2.11 -21.27
CA GLN A 838 -39.71 3.43 -21.06
C GLN A 838 -38.64 4.53 -21.02
N PRO A 839 -38.74 5.56 -21.89
CA PRO A 839 -37.89 6.73 -21.81
C PRO A 839 -38.03 7.40 -20.44
N THR A 840 -36.92 7.44 -19.69
CA THR A 840 -36.87 7.99 -18.34
C THR A 840 -35.99 9.24 -18.35
N PRO A 841 -36.49 10.40 -17.91
CA PRO A 841 -35.65 11.59 -17.79
C PRO A 841 -34.46 11.33 -16.84
N PRO A 842 -33.23 11.76 -17.17
CA PRO A 842 -32.03 11.48 -16.35
C PRO A 842 -32.16 11.85 -14.87
N TRP A 843 -32.83 12.95 -14.55
CA TRP A 843 -33.07 13.39 -13.17
C TRP A 843 -33.98 12.43 -12.38
N LEU A 844 -34.89 11.74 -13.07
CA LEU A 844 -35.80 10.79 -12.43
C LEU A 844 -35.06 9.50 -12.08
N THR A 845 -34.17 9.03 -12.96
CA THR A 845 -33.28 7.89 -12.70
C THR A 845 -32.50 8.08 -11.39
N ASP A 846 -31.93 9.26 -11.19
CA ASP A 846 -31.22 9.61 -9.94
C ASP A 846 -32.17 9.63 -8.73
N ARG A 847 -33.28 10.38 -8.81
CA ARG A 847 -34.19 10.60 -7.68
C ARG A 847 -34.91 9.34 -7.20
N LEU A 848 -35.08 8.34 -8.06
CA LEU A 848 -35.63 7.04 -7.68
C LEU A 848 -34.75 6.29 -6.67
N PHE A 849 -33.43 6.46 -6.73
CA PHE A 849 -32.48 5.69 -5.92
C PHE A 849 -31.74 6.51 -4.88
N ARG A 850 -31.46 7.80 -5.11
CA ARG A 850 -30.57 8.64 -4.29
C ARG A 850 -30.86 8.59 -2.79
N ASN A 851 -32.13 8.66 -2.40
CA ASN A 851 -32.52 8.71 -0.98
C ASN A 851 -32.60 7.34 -0.31
N ILE A 852 -32.55 6.25 -1.10
CA ILE A 852 -32.49 4.87 -0.62
C ILE A 852 -31.02 4.43 -0.52
N LEU A 853 -30.21 4.81 -1.51
CA LEU A 853 -28.77 4.63 -1.53
C LEU A 853 -28.08 5.75 -0.73
N ALA A 854 -28.30 5.75 0.58
CA ALA A 854 -27.61 6.60 1.54
C ALA A 854 -27.31 5.84 2.85
N ASP A 855 -26.27 6.25 3.58
CA ASP A 855 -25.97 5.68 4.90
C ASP A 855 -26.99 6.10 5.97
N MET A 856 -26.81 5.61 7.21
CA MET A 856 -27.67 5.94 8.35
C MET A 856 -27.71 7.44 8.71
N THR A 857 -26.78 8.25 8.21
CA THR A 857 -26.72 9.70 8.39
C THR A 857 -27.30 10.48 7.20
N GLY A 858 -27.74 9.78 6.15
CA GLY A 858 -28.20 10.38 4.90
C GLY A 858 -27.08 10.73 3.93
N ASN A 859 -25.86 10.22 4.14
CA ASN A 859 -24.73 10.48 3.26
C ASN A 859 -24.74 9.51 2.07
N THR A 860 -24.97 10.05 0.88
CA THR A 860 -25.02 9.31 -0.40
C THR A 860 -23.64 8.84 -0.88
N HIS A 861 -22.57 9.50 -0.42
CA HIS A 861 -21.19 9.13 -0.70
C HIS A 861 -20.71 7.91 0.12
N ARG A 862 -21.47 7.47 1.13
CA ARG A 862 -21.13 6.34 2.01
C ARG A 862 -22.04 5.15 1.74
N THR A 863 -21.96 4.62 0.53
CA THR A 863 -22.77 3.47 0.09
C THR A 863 -21.96 2.54 -0.80
N GLU A 864 -22.38 1.28 -0.87
CA GLU A 864 -21.80 0.31 -1.79
C GLU A 864 -21.91 0.74 -3.26
N PHE A 865 -23.11 1.17 -3.69
CA PHE A 865 -23.34 1.80 -5.00
C PHE A 865 -23.62 3.29 -4.80
N CYS A 866 -22.61 4.12 -5.08
CA CYS A 866 -22.69 5.57 -4.99
C CYS A 866 -23.14 6.16 -6.33
N ILE A 867 -24.17 7.00 -6.29
CA ILE A 867 -24.75 7.67 -7.47
C ILE A 867 -24.59 9.19 -7.41
N ASP A 868 -23.68 9.71 -6.59
CA ASP A 868 -23.43 11.16 -6.48
C ASP A 868 -22.97 11.77 -7.80
N LYS A 869 -22.25 11.00 -8.60
CA LYS A 869 -21.77 11.39 -9.92
C LYS A 869 -22.75 11.01 -11.05
N LEU A 870 -23.97 10.57 -10.75
CA LEU A 870 -24.95 10.16 -11.77
C LEU A 870 -25.65 11.37 -12.41
N TYR A 871 -26.56 12.02 -11.68
CA TYR A 871 -27.25 13.21 -12.19
C TYR A 871 -27.77 14.11 -11.07
N ALA A 872 -27.11 15.24 -10.82
CA ALA A 872 -27.60 16.29 -9.92
C ALA A 872 -28.62 17.22 -10.63
N PRO A 873 -29.89 17.30 -10.20
CA PRO A 873 -30.87 18.21 -10.80
C PRO A 873 -30.50 19.69 -10.65
N GLU A 874 -29.99 20.06 -9.47
CA GLU A 874 -29.72 21.43 -9.02
C GLU A 874 -28.44 22.07 -9.59
N SER A 875 -27.52 21.29 -10.17
CA SER A 875 -26.25 21.81 -10.71
C SER A 875 -25.90 21.17 -12.06
N SER A 876 -25.34 21.95 -12.99
CA SER A 876 -24.75 21.43 -14.23
C SER A 876 -23.48 20.61 -13.97
N THR A 877 -22.72 20.93 -12.91
CA THR A 877 -21.47 20.24 -12.58
C THR A 877 -21.69 18.78 -12.19
N GLY A 878 -22.81 18.46 -11.52
CA GLY A 878 -23.11 17.11 -11.02
C GLY A 878 -23.78 16.16 -12.02
N ARG A 879 -23.84 16.50 -13.31
CA ARG A 879 -24.51 15.70 -14.35
C ARG A 879 -23.50 14.89 -15.18
N LEU A 880 -22.83 13.93 -14.57
CA LEU A 880 -21.75 13.18 -15.22
C LEU A 880 -22.17 11.84 -15.82
N GLY A 881 -23.29 11.26 -15.38
CA GLY A 881 -23.75 9.94 -15.84
C GLY A 881 -22.90 8.79 -15.32
N LEU A 882 -22.23 8.96 -14.17
CA LEU A 882 -21.33 7.96 -13.58
C LEU A 882 -21.97 7.27 -12.37
N VAL A 883 -21.70 5.97 -12.21
CA VAL A 883 -22.02 5.18 -11.02
C VAL A 883 -20.73 4.62 -10.46
N GLU A 884 -20.58 4.66 -9.13
CA GLU A 884 -19.38 4.18 -8.45
C GLU A 884 -19.73 2.98 -7.58
N TYR A 885 -19.02 1.87 -7.78
CA TYR A 885 -19.05 0.74 -6.87
C TYR A 885 -17.88 0.83 -5.91
N ARG A 886 -18.15 0.88 -4.60
CA ARG A 886 -17.18 1.29 -3.59
C ARG A 886 -16.72 0.18 -2.65
N ALA A 887 -17.39 -0.96 -2.64
CA ALA A 887 -17.10 -2.05 -1.70
C ALA A 887 -15.94 -2.98 -2.13
N PHE A 888 -15.04 -2.50 -2.99
CA PHE A 888 -13.76 -3.16 -3.28
C PHE A 888 -12.65 -2.54 -2.46
N GLU A 889 -12.01 -3.35 -1.62
CA GLU A 889 -10.71 -3.07 -1.04
C GLU A 889 -9.64 -3.15 -2.13
N MET A 890 -8.56 -2.38 -1.95
CA MET A 890 -7.39 -2.41 -2.81
C MET A 890 -6.77 -3.81 -2.89
N PRO A 891 -6.73 -4.44 -4.08
CA PRO A 891 -6.06 -5.72 -4.25
C PRO A 891 -4.53 -5.54 -4.34
N PRO A 892 -3.76 -6.51 -3.84
CA PRO A 892 -2.30 -6.41 -3.77
C PRO A 892 -1.60 -6.47 -5.15
N HIS A 893 -2.31 -6.92 -6.19
CA HIS A 893 -1.73 -7.16 -7.51
C HIS A 893 -2.62 -6.65 -8.65
N HIS A 894 -2.03 -6.05 -9.69
CA HIS A 894 -2.75 -5.49 -10.83
C HIS A 894 -3.62 -6.53 -11.56
N GLN A 895 -3.16 -7.79 -11.66
CA GLN A 895 -3.95 -8.86 -12.27
C GLN A 895 -5.22 -9.18 -11.45
N MET A 896 -5.15 -9.12 -10.12
CA MET A 896 -6.32 -9.29 -9.25
C MET A 896 -7.29 -8.12 -9.40
N ALA A 897 -6.77 -6.89 -9.56
CA ALA A 897 -7.57 -5.71 -9.88
C ALA A 897 -8.28 -5.88 -11.24
N ALA A 898 -7.58 -6.38 -12.26
CA ALA A 898 -8.16 -6.65 -13.57
C ALA A 898 -9.31 -7.67 -13.47
N ALA A 899 -9.16 -8.76 -12.71
CA ALA A 899 -10.24 -9.74 -12.51
C ALA A 899 -11.49 -9.13 -11.83
N GLN A 900 -11.33 -8.24 -10.85
CA GLN A 900 -12.44 -7.49 -10.25
C GLN A 900 -13.14 -6.59 -11.28
N MET A 901 -12.36 -5.91 -12.13
CA MET A 901 -12.88 -5.04 -13.17
C MET A 901 -13.60 -5.82 -14.27
N LEU A 902 -13.10 -7.01 -14.62
CA LEU A 902 -13.75 -7.93 -15.53
C LEU A 902 -15.11 -8.40 -14.99
N LEU A 903 -15.23 -8.70 -13.71
CA LEU A 903 -16.50 -9.07 -13.06
C LEU A 903 -17.56 -7.97 -13.25
N MET A 904 -17.21 -6.72 -12.92
CA MET A 904 -18.12 -5.57 -13.07
C MET A 904 -18.50 -5.33 -14.54
N ARG A 905 -17.51 -5.38 -15.44
CA ARG A 905 -17.70 -5.18 -16.88
C ARG A 905 -18.60 -6.25 -17.49
N ALA A 906 -18.39 -7.51 -17.11
CA ALA A 906 -19.18 -8.65 -17.55
C ALA A 906 -20.61 -8.59 -17.01
N ALA A 907 -20.81 -8.16 -15.77
CA ALA A 907 -22.14 -7.95 -15.19
C ALA A 907 -22.91 -6.86 -15.96
N VAL A 908 -22.26 -5.75 -16.30
CA VAL A 908 -22.88 -4.70 -17.15
C VAL A 908 -23.28 -5.25 -18.51
N ALA A 909 -22.39 -5.99 -19.19
CA ALA A 909 -22.68 -6.60 -20.48
C ALA A 909 -23.86 -7.60 -20.41
N ALA A 910 -23.87 -8.45 -19.38
CA ALA A 910 -24.92 -9.44 -19.15
C ALA A 910 -26.29 -8.78 -18.90
N PHE A 911 -26.35 -7.80 -17.99
CA PHE A 911 -27.62 -7.14 -17.64
C PHE A 911 -28.11 -6.16 -18.70
N TRP A 912 -27.22 -5.62 -19.52
CA TRP A 912 -27.63 -4.86 -20.70
C TRP A 912 -28.43 -5.72 -21.68
N LYS A 913 -27.96 -6.95 -21.92
CA LYS A 913 -28.62 -7.93 -22.79
C LYS A 913 -29.90 -8.46 -22.16
N GLN A 914 -29.88 -8.77 -20.87
CA GLN A 914 -31.04 -9.31 -20.15
C GLN A 914 -31.11 -8.72 -18.73
N PRO A 915 -32.07 -7.83 -18.44
CA PRO A 915 -32.24 -7.24 -17.11
C PRO A 915 -32.43 -8.30 -16.02
N TYR A 916 -31.90 -8.03 -14.82
CA TYR A 916 -32.09 -8.90 -13.66
C TYR A 916 -33.41 -8.59 -12.96
N GLU A 917 -34.44 -9.38 -13.27
CA GLU A 917 -35.79 -9.25 -12.72
C GLU A 917 -36.07 -10.37 -11.71
N ARG A 918 -35.57 -10.21 -10.47
CA ARG A 918 -35.85 -11.12 -9.35
C ARG A 918 -36.30 -10.37 -8.09
N ARG A 919 -37.01 -11.08 -7.21
CA ARG A 919 -37.37 -10.58 -5.89
C ARG A 919 -36.14 -10.42 -5.00
N LEU A 920 -36.11 -9.38 -4.18
CA LEU A 920 -35.04 -9.15 -3.21
C LEU A 920 -35.16 -10.11 -2.02
N VAL A 921 -34.05 -10.74 -1.64
CA VAL A 921 -33.99 -11.65 -0.49
C VAL A 921 -33.92 -10.86 0.81
N ARG A 922 -34.68 -11.25 1.84
CA ARG A 922 -34.58 -10.66 3.18
C ARG A 922 -33.60 -11.49 4.02
N TRP A 923 -32.33 -11.11 4.01
CA TRP A 923 -31.27 -11.87 4.69
C TRP A 923 -31.39 -11.84 6.22
N GLY A 924 -31.69 -10.68 6.80
CA GLY A 924 -31.74 -10.51 8.25
C GLY A 924 -30.45 -10.96 8.93
N THR A 925 -30.53 -11.66 10.05
CA THR A 925 -29.33 -12.12 10.79
C THR A 925 -28.48 -13.13 10.02
N ARG A 926 -29.04 -13.81 9.00
CA ARG A 926 -28.26 -14.73 8.14
C ARG A 926 -27.16 -14.00 7.39
N LEU A 927 -27.30 -12.70 7.15
CA LEU A 927 -26.29 -11.88 6.49
C LEU A 927 -24.94 -12.00 7.21
N HIS A 928 -24.94 -11.90 8.54
CA HIS A 928 -23.74 -11.93 9.38
C HIS A 928 -23.45 -13.33 10.00
N ASP A 929 -24.23 -14.35 9.68
CA ASP A 929 -23.97 -15.75 10.07
C ASP A 929 -23.44 -16.59 8.90
N ASP A 930 -24.09 -16.51 7.75
CA ASP A 930 -23.70 -17.25 6.54
C ASP A 930 -22.50 -16.56 5.87
N PHE A 931 -22.65 -15.30 5.44
CA PHE A 931 -21.68 -14.61 4.57
C PHE A 931 -20.48 -14.00 5.29
N MET A 932 -20.27 -14.37 6.55
CA MET A 932 -19.02 -14.12 7.27
C MET A 932 -18.06 -15.30 7.17
N LEU A 933 -18.55 -16.47 6.74
CA LEU A 933 -17.81 -17.71 6.68
C LEU A 933 -17.39 -18.02 5.23
N HIS A 934 -16.11 -18.33 5.03
CA HIS A 934 -15.50 -18.62 3.73
C HIS A 934 -16.34 -19.57 2.85
N HIS A 935 -16.89 -20.65 3.42
CA HIS A 935 -17.64 -21.65 2.64
C HIS A 935 -18.90 -21.07 2.00
N TYR A 936 -19.71 -20.30 2.73
CA TYR A 936 -20.95 -19.75 2.18
C TYR A 936 -20.70 -18.54 1.27
N VAL A 937 -19.63 -17.78 1.51
CA VAL A 937 -19.17 -16.76 0.56
C VAL A 937 -18.72 -17.40 -0.75
N ARG A 938 -17.91 -18.47 -0.69
CA ARG A 938 -17.51 -19.26 -1.87
C ARG A 938 -18.73 -19.81 -2.62
N GLN A 939 -19.66 -20.44 -1.89
CA GLN A 939 -20.86 -21.04 -2.48
C GLN A 939 -21.72 -20.00 -3.21
N ASP A 940 -22.06 -18.90 -2.56
CA ASP A 940 -22.90 -17.85 -3.16
C ASP A 940 -22.18 -17.13 -4.32
N PHE A 941 -20.86 -16.98 -4.22
CA PHE A 941 -20.07 -16.38 -5.30
C PHE A 941 -20.02 -17.30 -6.53
N ASP A 942 -19.82 -18.60 -6.33
CA ASP A 942 -19.84 -19.60 -7.41
C ASP A 942 -21.22 -19.63 -8.09
N ASP A 943 -22.31 -19.50 -7.31
CA ASP A 943 -23.68 -19.35 -7.82
C ASP A 943 -23.84 -18.05 -8.64
N ALA A 944 -23.39 -16.91 -8.12
CA ALA A 944 -23.43 -15.62 -8.82
C ALA A 944 -22.68 -15.68 -10.16
N LEU A 945 -21.48 -16.28 -10.19
CA LEU A 945 -20.73 -16.48 -11.42
C LEU A 945 -21.42 -17.43 -12.39
N ALA A 946 -22.09 -18.49 -11.88
CA ALA A 946 -22.87 -19.39 -12.71
C ALA A 946 -24.06 -18.68 -13.37
N GLU A 947 -24.74 -17.79 -12.64
CA GLU A 947 -25.82 -16.97 -13.20
C GLU A 947 -25.31 -16.02 -14.28
N LEU A 948 -24.20 -15.31 -14.03
CA LEU A 948 -23.57 -14.44 -15.04
C LEU A 948 -23.12 -15.24 -16.28
N ARG A 949 -22.53 -16.43 -16.10
CA ARG A 949 -22.18 -17.33 -17.20
C ARG A 949 -23.39 -17.74 -18.04
N ALA A 950 -24.52 -18.03 -17.39
CA ALA A 950 -25.75 -18.36 -18.10
C ALA A 950 -26.26 -17.20 -18.97
N LEU A 951 -25.92 -15.95 -18.62
CA LEU A 951 -26.21 -14.76 -19.42
C LEU A 951 -25.16 -14.46 -20.52
N GLY A 952 -24.08 -15.22 -20.56
CA GLY A 952 -23.01 -15.11 -21.56
C GLY A 952 -21.73 -14.44 -21.07
N ALA A 953 -21.57 -14.20 -19.77
CA ALA A 953 -20.32 -13.71 -19.19
C ALA A 953 -19.25 -14.84 -19.14
N PRO A 954 -18.06 -14.69 -19.74
CA PRO A 954 -17.03 -15.73 -19.74
C PRO A 954 -16.20 -15.69 -18.44
N LEU A 955 -16.82 -15.94 -17.28
CA LEU A 955 -16.15 -15.88 -15.97
C LEU A 955 -15.91 -17.27 -15.39
N ASP A 956 -14.65 -17.60 -15.08
CA ASP A 956 -14.27 -18.84 -14.40
C ASP A 956 -14.14 -18.60 -12.88
N PRO A 957 -14.75 -19.44 -12.01
CA PRO A 957 -14.60 -19.32 -10.56
C PRO A 957 -13.15 -19.40 -10.07
N ASP A 958 -12.30 -20.18 -10.73
CA ASP A 958 -10.91 -20.37 -10.31
C ASP A 958 -10.08 -19.07 -10.45
N TRP A 959 -10.53 -18.10 -11.24
CA TRP A 959 -9.88 -16.79 -11.36
C TRP A 959 -10.04 -15.92 -10.10
N PHE A 960 -10.92 -16.30 -9.17
CA PHE A 960 -11.14 -15.57 -7.92
C PHE A 960 -10.65 -16.34 -6.68
N ALA A 961 -10.00 -17.49 -6.88
CA ALA A 961 -9.32 -18.20 -5.80
C ALA A 961 -8.28 -17.34 -5.05
N PRO A 962 -7.47 -16.49 -5.73
CA PRO A 962 -6.55 -15.57 -5.03
C PRO A 962 -7.28 -14.58 -4.12
N HIS A 963 -8.46 -14.07 -4.53
CA HIS A 963 -9.27 -13.17 -3.70
C HIS A 963 -9.86 -13.91 -2.48
N MET A 964 -10.29 -15.17 -2.66
CA MET A 964 -10.76 -16.01 -1.56
C MET A 964 -9.67 -16.25 -0.53
N ASP A 965 -8.46 -16.61 -0.95
CA ASP A 965 -7.33 -16.86 -0.04
C ASP A 965 -6.79 -15.56 0.59
N PHE A 966 -6.87 -14.43 -0.11
CA PHE A 966 -6.54 -13.12 0.45
C PHE A 966 -7.53 -12.71 1.55
N ARG A 967 -8.83 -12.87 1.31
CA ARG A 967 -9.90 -12.49 2.25
C ARG A 967 -10.04 -13.46 3.43
N PHE A 968 -9.92 -14.76 3.16
CA PHE A 968 -10.12 -15.86 4.11
C PHE A 968 -8.89 -16.75 4.18
N PRO A 969 -7.73 -16.21 4.62
CA PRO A 969 -6.48 -16.95 4.63
C PRO A 969 -6.58 -18.18 5.54
N GLU A 970 -5.93 -19.25 5.09
CA GLU A 970 -5.82 -20.48 5.87
C GLU A 970 -4.91 -20.30 7.08
N ILE A 971 -5.37 -20.81 8.23
CA ILE A 971 -4.61 -20.84 9.47
C ILE A 971 -3.81 -22.15 9.54
N GLY A 972 -4.46 -23.28 9.23
CA GLY A 972 -3.83 -24.59 9.13
C GLY A 972 -4.83 -25.74 9.18
N SER A 973 -4.33 -26.97 9.03
CA SER A 973 -5.13 -28.18 9.01
C SER A 973 -4.47 -29.35 9.75
N VAL A 974 -5.28 -30.30 10.21
CA VAL A 974 -4.83 -31.56 10.83
C VAL A 974 -5.70 -32.72 10.34
N SER A 975 -5.09 -33.88 10.12
CA SER A 975 -5.81 -35.12 9.78
C SER A 975 -5.69 -36.15 10.90
N VAL A 976 -6.82 -36.64 11.39
CA VAL A 976 -6.94 -37.55 12.53
C VAL A 976 -7.94 -38.65 12.19
N LEU A 977 -7.51 -39.91 12.23
CA LEU A 977 -8.37 -41.09 12.00
C LEU A 977 -9.20 -41.03 10.69
N GLY A 978 -8.65 -40.42 9.63
CA GLY A 978 -9.34 -40.25 8.34
C GLY A 978 -10.29 -39.06 8.26
N MET A 979 -10.43 -38.28 9.35
CA MET A 979 -11.10 -36.98 9.34
C MET A 979 -10.05 -35.89 9.15
N THR A 980 -10.39 -34.81 8.44
CA THR A 980 -9.54 -33.62 8.33
C THR A 980 -10.29 -32.43 8.92
N LEU A 981 -9.61 -31.66 9.79
CA LEU A 981 -10.08 -30.40 10.35
C LEU A 981 -9.23 -29.27 9.77
N ASP A 982 -9.86 -28.35 9.05
CA ASP A 982 -9.25 -27.15 8.47
C ASP A 982 -9.76 -25.90 9.19
N LEU A 983 -8.85 -24.97 9.51
CA LEU A 983 -9.18 -23.70 10.12
C LEU A 983 -8.80 -22.54 9.19
N ARG A 984 -9.74 -21.61 8.98
CA ARG A 984 -9.54 -20.39 8.20
C ARG A 984 -10.00 -19.17 8.97
N HIS A 985 -9.39 -18.01 8.69
CA HIS A 985 -9.95 -16.74 9.14
C HIS A 985 -11.33 -16.52 8.51
N ALA A 986 -12.21 -15.86 9.26
CA ALA A 986 -13.54 -15.48 8.84
C ALA A 986 -13.75 -13.97 9.11
N LEU A 987 -14.78 -13.40 8.49
CA LEU A 987 -15.11 -12.00 8.67
C LEU A 987 -15.87 -11.79 9.98
N GLU A 988 -15.70 -10.62 10.58
CA GLU A 988 -16.41 -10.21 11.78
C GLU A 988 -16.73 -8.71 11.70
N PRO A 989 -18.02 -8.32 11.77
CA PRO A 989 -18.38 -6.91 11.81
C PRO A 989 -17.85 -6.23 13.07
N TRP A 990 -17.09 -5.16 12.89
CA TRP A 990 -16.65 -4.32 13.98
C TRP A 990 -17.64 -3.18 14.17
N ASN A 991 -18.24 -3.10 15.35
CA ASN A 991 -19.25 -2.08 15.61
C ASN A 991 -18.59 -0.77 16.04
N THR A 992 -19.08 0.34 15.52
CA THR A 992 -18.76 1.66 16.08
C THR A 992 -19.36 1.79 17.47
N LEU A 993 -18.54 2.20 18.43
CA LEU A 993 -18.89 2.38 19.82
C LEU A 993 -19.58 3.74 20.05
N ALA A 994 -20.06 3.94 21.27
CA ALA A 994 -20.61 5.21 21.70
C ALA A 994 -19.57 6.34 21.58
N GLU A 995 -20.08 7.56 21.43
CA GLU A 995 -19.29 8.78 21.38
C GLU A 995 -18.56 9.05 22.70
N GLU A 996 -17.27 9.38 22.61
CA GLU A 996 -16.43 9.76 23.76
C GLU A 996 -15.80 11.15 23.55
N PRO A 997 -15.56 11.93 24.62
CA PRO A 997 -14.84 13.19 24.52
C PRO A 997 -13.33 12.96 24.28
N GLY A 998 -12.80 13.53 23.20
CA GLY A 998 -11.38 13.53 22.84
C GLY A 998 -10.77 14.94 22.86
N SER A 999 -9.45 15.03 22.69
CA SER A 999 -8.66 16.28 22.77
C SER A 999 -9.05 17.35 21.74
N GLY A 1000 -9.79 16.98 20.68
CA GLY A 1000 -10.24 17.88 19.61
C GLY A 1000 -11.73 17.80 19.26
N GLY A 1001 -12.55 17.14 20.09
CA GLY A 1001 -13.98 16.96 19.83
C GLY A 1001 -14.46 15.56 20.22
N THR A 1002 -15.54 15.09 19.60
CA THR A 1002 -16.09 13.76 19.85
C THR A 1002 -15.39 12.71 18.99
N VAL A 1003 -14.90 11.64 19.62
CA VAL A 1003 -14.33 10.48 18.93
C VAL A 1003 -15.28 9.29 19.01
N ARG A 1004 -15.25 8.43 17.98
CA ARG A 1004 -16.01 7.18 17.94
C ARG A 1004 -15.05 6.04 17.65
N TYR A 1005 -14.79 5.21 18.65
CA TYR A 1005 -13.95 4.03 18.49
C TYR A 1005 -14.71 2.92 17.76
N VAL A 1006 -13.96 1.97 17.20
CA VAL A 1006 -14.50 0.76 16.58
C VAL A 1006 -14.06 -0.43 17.43
N ASP A 1007 -14.98 -1.31 17.79
CA ASP A 1007 -14.67 -2.51 18.58
C ASP A 1007 -14.04 -3.58 17.69
N SER A 1008 -12.72 -3.52 17.55
CA SER A 1008 -11.90 -4.53 16.87
C SER A 1008 -11.42 -5.65 17.80
N SER A 1009 -12.00 -5.79 19.00
CA SER A 1009 -11.63 -6.82 19.97
C SER A 1009 -12.13 -8.22 19.60
N ALA A 1010 -13.18 -8.30 18.77
CA ALA A 1010 -13.78 -9.55 18.36
C ALA A 1010 -13.25 -10.02 16.99
N GLU A 1011 -13.02 -11.31 16.89
CA GLU A 1011 -12.63 -12.00 15.66
C GLU A 1011 -13.48 -13.25 15.44
N ARG A 1012 -13.41 -13.77 14.21
CA ARG A 1012 -14.08 -15.00 13.82
C ARG A 1012 -13.14 -15.92 13.04
N VAL A 1013 -13.28 -17.21 13.27
CA VAL A 1013 -12.67 -18.27 12.44
C VAL A 1013 -13.75 -19.23 11.93
N GLN A 1014 -13.51 -19.83 10.78
CA GLN A 1014 -14.30 -20.94 10.26
C GLN A 1014 -13.54 -22.25 10.48
N ALA A 1015 -14.20 -23.23 11.08
CA ALA A 1015 -13.78 -24.62 11.08
C ALA A 1015 -14.53 -25.40 10.00
N ARG A 1016 -13.80 -26.13 9.16
CA ARG A 1016 -14.35 -27.11 8.21
C ARG A 1016 -13.85 -28.50 8.59
N VAL A 1017 -14.74 -29.48 8.62
CA VAL A 1017 -14.38 -30.88 8.81
C VAL A 1017 -14.79 -31.72 7.60
N THR A 1018 -13.95 -32.67 7.21
CA THR A 1018 -14.23 -33.67 6.16
C THR A 1018 -14.03 -35.08 6.70
N GLY A 1019 -14.66 -36.09 6.07
CA GLY A 1019 -14.68 -37.46 6.59
C GLY A 1019 -15.49 -37.61 7.88
N TRP A 1020 -16.34 -36.64 8.21
CA TRP A 1020 -17.02 -36.49 9.49
C TRP A 1020 -18.25 -37.41 9.64
N VAL A 1021 -18.45 -37.91 10.86
CA VAL A 1021 -19.61 -38.74 11.24
C VAL A 1021 -20.35 -38.05 12.40
N ASP A 1022 -21.46 -37.38 12.08
CA ASP A 1022 -22.20 -36.49 12.99
C ASP A 1022 -22.80 -37.24 14.20
N GLU A 1023 -23.14 -38.51 14.04
CA GLU A 1023 -23.68 -39.34 15.12
C GLU A 1023 -22.63 -39.77 16.15
N ARG A 1024 -21.34 -39.56 15.86
CA ARG A 1024 -20.23 -40.01 16.72
C ARG A 1024 -19.37 -38.86 17.22
N TYR A 1025 -19.00 -37.94 16.35
CA TYR A 1025 -18.01 -36.93 16.66
C TYR A 1025 -18.66 -35.57 16.90
N VAL A 1026 -18.14 -34.84 17.88
CA VAL A 1026 -18.48 -33.44 18.14
C VAL A 1026 -17.21 -32.62 18.06
N LEU A 1027 -17.17 -31.60 17.21
CA LEU A 1027 -16.09 -30.64 17.20
C LEU A 1027 -16.33 -29.63 18.32
N ALA A 1028 -15.36 -29.46 19.21
CA ALA A 1028 -15.43 -28.49 20.28
C ALA A 1028 -14.33 -27.44 20.15
N CYS A 1029 -14.61 -26.21 20.60
CA CYS A 1029 -13.60 -25.20 20.86
C CYS A 1029 -13.65 -24.81 22.33
N ASN A 1030 -12.51 -24.88 23.03
CA ASN A 1030 -12.39 -24.61 24.47
C ASN A 1030 -13.46 -25.35 25.30
N GLY A 1031 -13.74 -26.61 24.96
CA GLY A 1031 -14.73 -27.47 25.63
C GLY A 1031 -16.21 -27.22 25.26
N VAL A 1032 -16.50 -26.26 24.38
CA VAL A 1032 -17.87 -25.95 23.93
C VAL A 1032 -18.11 -26.48 22.52
N GLY A 1033 -19.25 -27.13 22.28
CA GLY A 1033 -19.57 -27.72 20.97
C GLY A 1033 -19.81 -26.67 19.90
N ILE A 1034 -19.14 -26.80 18.76
CA ILE A 1034 -19.31 -25.93 17.58
C ILE A 1034 -20.54 -26.40 16.79
N PRO A 1035 -21.44 -25.49 16.39
CA PRO A 1035 -22.61 -25.82 15.57
C PRO A 1035 -22.24 -26.06 14.11
N LEU A 1036 -21.67 -27.24 13.86
CA LEU A 1036 -21.38 -27.74 12.52
C LEU A 1036 -22.68 -27.89 11.71
N THR A 1037 -22.63 -27.39 10.49
CA THR A 1037 -23.71 -27.50 9.50
C THR A 1037 -23.20 -28.24 8.28
N ARG A 1038 -23.98 -29.21 7.80
CA ARG A 1038 -23.64 -30.05 6.65
C ARG A 1038 -23.58 -29.23 5.37
N THR A 1039 -22.60 -29.49 4.52
CA THR A 1039 -22.50 -28.90 3.18
C THR A 1039 -23.21 -29.78 2.13
N ASP A 1040 -23.09 -29.45 0.86
CA ASP A 1040 -23.55 -30.27 -0.26
C ASP A 1040 -22.75 -31.59 -0.41
N ARG A 1041 -21.54 -31.64 0.16
CA ARG A 1041 -20.66 -32.82 0.14
C ARG A 1041 -20.90 -33.72 1.35
N GLN A 1042 -21.04 -35.02 1.09
CA GLN A 1042 -21.25 -36.00 2.16
C GLN A 1042 -20.01 -36.09 3.06
N GLY A 1043 -20.23 -36.02 4.38
CA GLY A 1043 -19.15 -36.08 5.36
C GLY A 1043 -18.39 -34.77 5.52
N GLU A 1044 -18.86 -33.67 4.90
CA GLU A 1044 -18.29 -32.34 5.06
C GLU A 1044 -19.25 -31.41 5.83
N TYR A 1045 -18.69 -30.70 6.81
CA TYR A 1045 -19.43 -29.77 7.66
C TYR A 1045 -18.61 -28.51 7.94
N VAL A 1046 -19.30 -27.41 8.19
CA VAL A 1046 -18.69 -26.10 8.49
C VAL A 1046 -19.36 -25.44 9.69
N GLY A 1047 -18.59 -24.70 10.48
CA GLY A 1047 -19.10 -23.91 11.60
C GLY A 1047 -18.18 -22.73 11.92
N GLY A 1048 -18.76 -21.64 12.39
CA GLY A 1048 -18.02 -20.45 12.83
C GLY A 1048 -17.70 -20.50 14.32
N VAL A 1049 -16.59 -19.87 14.72
CA VAL A 1049 -16.27 -19.55 16.11
C VAL A 1049 -15.95 -18.07 16.21
N ARG A 1050 -16.79 -17.33 16.95
CA ARG A 1050 -16.61 -15.92 17.29
C ARG A 1050 -16.05 -15.81 18.70
N PHE A 1051 -15.01 -15.02 18.88
CA PHE A 1051 -14.29 -14.90 20.15
C PHE A 1051 -13.67 -13.51 20.31
N LYS A 1052 -13.24 -13.19 21.53
CA LYS A 1052 -12.52 -11.96 21.87
C LYS A 1052 -11.02 -12.20 21.78
N ALA A 1053 -10.38 -11.59 20.80
CA ALA A 1053 -8.97 -11.75 20.45
C ALA A 1053 -8.03 -10.94 21.37
N TRP A 1054 -8.45 -9.75 21.81
CA TRP A 1054 -7.66 -8.87 22.68
C TRP A 1054 -8.56 -7.93 23.50
N ASN A 1055 -7.98 -7.16 24.43
CA ASN A 1055 -8.72 -6.24 25.32
C ASN A 1055 -8.33 -4.77 25.05
N PRO A 1056 -9.00 -4.07 24.11
CA PRO A 1056 -8.88 -2.63 24.01
C PRO A 1056 -9.49 -1.92 25.23
N PRO A 1057 -9.06 -0.68 25.52
CA PRO A 1057 -9.68 0.14 26.57
C PRO A 1057 -11.16 0.41 26.30
N SER A 1058 -11.55 0.60 25.03
CA SER A 1058 -12.95 0.76 24.60
C SER A 1058 -13.39 -0.48 23.80
N ALA A 1059 -14.40 -1.19 24.30
CA ALA A 1059 -15.00 -2.39 23.68
C ALA A 1059 -16.46 -2.56 24.13
N LEU A 1060 -17.28 -3.31 23.38
CA LEU A 1060 -18.68 -3.58 23.74
C LEU A 1060 -18.81 -4.38 25.05
N HIS A 1061 -17.86 -5.29 25.31
CA HIS A 1061 -17.91 -6.21 26.45
C HIS A 1061 -16.58 -6.20 27.21
N PRO A 1062 -16.29 -5.16 28.02
CA PRO A 1062 -14.98 -5.00 28.67
C PRO A 1062 -14.68 -6.07 29.74
N THR A 1063 -15.71 -6.70 30.32
CA THR A 1063 -15.57 -7.74 31.36
C THR A 1063 -15.30 -9.14 30.79
N VAL A 1064 -15.52 -9.36 29.51
CA VAL A 1064 -15.17 -10.62 28.84
C VAL A 1064 -13.67 -10.61 28.60
N GLY A 1065 -12.97 -11.63 29.11
CA GLY A 1065 -11.52 -11.79 28.92
C GLY A 1065 -11.13 -12.20 27.50
N VAL A 1066 -9.82 -12.18 27.22
CA VAL A 1066 -9.27 -12.69 25.96
C VAL A 1066 -9.43 -14.21 25.90
N GLN A 1067 -9.84 -14.71 24.74
CA GLN A 1067 -10.13 -16.12 24.48
C GLN A 1067 -9.05 -16.69 23.57
N SER A 1068 -7.84 -16.82 24.11
CA SER A 1068 -6.69 -17.39 23.44
C SER A 1068 -5.87 -18.21 24.46
N PRO A 1069 -5.35 -19.40 24.09
CA PRO A 1069 -5.51 -20.04 22.79
C PRO A 1069 -6.93 -20.57 22.52
N LEU A 1070 -7.24 -20.80 21.25
CA LEU A 1070 -8.38 -21.58 20.79
C LEU A 1070 -7.94 -23.04 20.62
N ILE A 1071 -8.45 -23.91 21.47
CA ILE A 1071 -8.16 -25.35 21.46
C ILE A 1071 -9.34 -26.04 20.78
N PHE A 1072 -9.07 -26.67 19.64
CA PHE A 1072 -10.07 -27.44 18.89
C PHE A 1072 -9.92 -28.92 19.19
N ASP A 1073 -10.99 -29.55 19.66
CA ASP A 1073 -11.04 -30.96 20.06
C ASP A 1073 -12.02 -31.74 19.18
N ILE A 1074 -11.57 -32.88 18.64
CA ILE A 1074 -12.44 -33.88 18.02
C ILE A 1074 -12.89 -34.84 19.13
N TYR A 1075 -14.05 -34.59 19.70
CA TYR A 1075 -14.61 -35.41 20.78
C TYR A 1075 -15.33 -36.63 20.22
N ASP A 1076 -14.91 -37.83 20.63
CA ASP A 1076 -15.57 -39.09 20.32
C ASP A 1076 -16.58 -39.45 21.42
N SER A 1077 -17.87 -39.30 21.11
CA SER A 1077 -18.96 -39.56 22.05
C SER A 1077 -19.04 -41.02 22.51
N TRP A 1078 -18.48 -41.97 21.76
CA TRP A 1078 -18.51 -43.38 22.13
C TRP A 1078 -17.47 -43.73 23.18
N THR A 1079 -16.33 -43.05 23.16
CA THR A 1079 -15.23 -43.30 24.11
C THR A 1079 -15.16 -42.25 25.22
N GLY A 1080 -15.82 -41.09 25.05
CA GLY A 1080 -15.78 -39.98 26.00
C GLY A 1080 -14.45 -39.24 26.01
N ARG A 1081 -13.68 -39.31 24.91
CA ARG A 1081 -12.31 -38.79 24.80
C ARG A 1081 -12.15 -37.88 23.61
N SER A 1082 -11.22 -36.93 23.70
CA SER A 1082 -10.71 -36.25 22.51
C SER A 1082 -9.73 -37.19 21.79
N VAL A 1083 -9.95 -37.41 20.50
CA VAL A 1083 -9.12 -38.31 19.67
C VAL A 1083 -8.07 -37.58 18.86
N GLY A 1084 -8.10 -36.25 18.88
CA GLY A 1084 -7.17 -35.37 18.18
C GLY A 1084 -7.72 -33.96 18.04
N GLY A 1085 -6.96 -33.09 17.39
CA GLY A 1085 -7.33 -31.68 17.23
C GLY A 1085 -6.10 -30.80 17.03
N LEU A 1086 -6.28 -29.49 17.21
CA LEU A 1086 -5.26 -28.47 16.96
C LEU A 1086 -5.43 -27.29 17.92
N THR A 1087 -4.40 -26.45 18.01
CA THR A 1087 -4.42 -25.23 18.83
C THR A 1087 -4.03 -24.03 17.99
N HIS A 1088 -4.80 -22.94 18.10
CA HIS A 1088 -4.51 -21.67 17.46
C HIS A 1088 -4.35 -20.57 18.50
N HIS A 1089 -3.28 -19.80 18.42
CA HIS A 1089 -3.02 -18.64 19.26
C HIS A 1089 -3.34 -17.35 18.50
N VAL A 1090 -3.94 -16.37 19.19
CA VAL A 1090 -4.23 -15.06 18.57
C VAL A 1090 -2.94 -14.24 18.39
N ALA A 1091 -2.08 -14.28 19.40
CA ALA A 1091 -0.76 -13.64 19.42
C ALA A 1091 0.36 -14.70 19.48
N HIS A 1092 1.62 -14.26 19.43
CA HIS A 1092 2.75 -15.18 19.50
C HIS A 1092 2.71 -16.01 20.81
N PRO A 1093 2.80 -17.35 20.74
CA PRO A 1093 2.63 -18.22 21.92
C PRO A 1093 3.68 -17.97 23.02
N GLY A 1094 4.88 -17.51 22.66
CA GLY A 1094 5.93 -17.11 23.60
C GLY A 1094 5.75 -15.73 24.26
N GLY A 1095 4.60 -15.06 24.07
CA GLY A 1095 4.33 -13.74 24.67
C GLY A 1095 5.03 -12.54 23.99
N ARG A 1096 5.64 -12.75 22.82
CA ARG A 1096 6.22 -11.69 21.99
C ARG A 1096 5.11 -10.81 21.43
N ASN A 1097 5.10 -9.54 21.85
CA ASN A 1097 4.24 -8.53 21.26
C ASN A 1097 5.04 -7.78 20.20
N TYR A 1098 4.61 -7.90 18.94
CA TYR A 1098 5.21 -7.12 17.87
C TYR A 1098 4.78 -5.66 17.99
N GLU A 1099 5.75 -4.75 18.02
CA GLU A 1099 5.49 -3.30 18.03
C GLU A 1099 5.41 -2.74 16.61
N THR A 1100 6.08 -3.38 15.66
CA THR A 1100 6.13 -2.99 14.24
C THR A 1100 5.40 -3.98 13.35
N ARG A 1101 4.88 -3.48 12.24
CA ARG A 1101 4.29 -4.31 11.19
C ARG A 1101 5.36 -5.13 10.47
N PRO A 1102 4.99 -6.28 9.89
CA PRO A 1102 5.89 -7.02 9.02
C PRO A 1102 6.43 -6.13 7.90
N VAL A 1103 7.73 -6.26 7.60
CA VAL A 1103 8.38 -5.47 6.53
C VAL A 1103 8.07 -6.03 5.13
N ASN A 1104 7.63 -7.28 5.03
CA ASN A 1104 7.26 -7.94 3.78
C ASN A 1104 6.32 -9.14 3.99
N ALA A 1105 5.82 -9.71 2.89
CA ALA A 1105 4.92 -10.86 2.89
C ALA A 1105 5.51 -12.13 3.55
N ASN A 1106 6.83 -12.34 3.42
CA ASN A 1106 7.55 -13.46 4.00
C ASN A 1106 7.53 -13.42 5.53
N GLU A 1107 7.84 -12.26 6.12
CA GLU A 1107 7.74 -12.08 7.57
C GLU A 1107 6.28 -12.20 8.04
N ALA A 1108 5.34 -11.60 7.31
CA ALA A 1108 3.92 -11.69 7.63
C ALA A 1108 3.44 -13.14 7.67
N GLU A 1109 3.85 -13.97 6.69
CA GLU A 1109 3.55 -15.39 6.68
C GLU A 1109 4.17 -16.15 7.85
N ALA A 1110 5.44 -15.89 8.16
CA ALA A 1110 6.10 -16.51 9.30
C ALA A 1110 5.35 -16.20 10.62
N ARG A 1111 4.93 -14.95 10.85
CA ARG A 1111 4.12 -14.56 12.03
C ARG A 1111 2.77 -15.27 12.09
N ARG A 1112 2.12 -15.53 10.95
CA ARG A 1112 0.86 -16.30 10.93
C ARG A 1112 1.09 -17.77 11.28
N ARG A 1113 2.17 -18.38 10.76
CA ARG A 1113 2.46 -19.81 10.95
C ARG A 1113 2.81 -20.17 12.39
N THR A 1114 3.56 -19.32 13.08
CA THR A 1114 4.00 -19.56 14.48
C THR A 1114 2.84 -19.61 15.48
N ARG A 1115 1.66 -19.13 15.07
CA ARG A 1115 0.42 -19.14 15.84
C ARG A 1115 -0.44 -20.40 15.68
N PHE A 1116 -0.06 -21.32 14.79
CA PHE A 1116 -0.82 -22.55 14.54
C PHE A 1116 -0.04 -23.78 14.95
N PHE A 1117 -0.60 -24.57 15.86
CA PHE A 1117 -0.05 -25.86 16.28
C PHE A 1117 -0.95 -27.00 15.80
N PRO A 1118 -0.43 -27.96 15.00
CA PRO A 1118 -1.19 -29.15 14.58
C PRO A 1118 -1.34 -30.19 15.71
N PHE A 1119 -1.19 -29.75 16.96
CA PHE A 1119 -1.26 -30.52 18.20
C PHE A 1119 -1.74 -29.58 19.33
N GLY A 1120 -1.80 -30.07 20.57
CA GLY A 1120 -2.23 -29.27 21.73
C GLY A 1120 -3.72 -29.35 22.07
N HIS A 1121 -4.45 -30.28 21.43
CA HIS A 1121 -5.80 -30.68 21.85
C HIS A 1121 -5.82 -31.28 23.27
N THR A 1122 -6.99 -31.35 23.88
CA THR A 1122 -7.20 -31.91 25.21
C THR A 1122 -6.86 -33.40 25.23
N VAL A 1123 -5.85 -33.84 25.99
CA VAL A 1123 -5.46 -35.26 25.99
C VAL A 1123 -6.36 -36.10 26.89
N GLY A 1124 -6.95 -37.16 26.34
CA GLY A 1124 -7.64 -38.19 27.13
C GLY A 1124 -9.14 -37.93 27.31
N THR A 1125 -9.66 -38.27 28.49
CA THR A 1125 -11.08 -38.13 28.81
C THR A 1125 -11.46 -36.66 28.93
N MET A 1126 -12.55 -36.27 28.27
CA MET A 1126 -13.03 -34.90 28.25
C MET A 1126 -14.51 -34.86 28.62
N THR A 1127 -14.93 -33.80 29.33
CA THR A 1127 -16.37 -33.56 29.57
C THR A 1127 -17.08 -33.42 28.23
N PRO A 1128 -18.24 -34.09 28.03
CA PRO A 1128 -18.98 -33.97 26.77
C PRO A 1128 -19.26 -32.50 26.41
N PRO A 1129 -18.84 -32.04 25.21
CA PRO A 1129 -19.10 -30.67 24.77
C PRO A 1129 -20.60 -30.38 24.68
N VAL A 1130 -21.02 -29.26 25.24
CA VAL A 1130 -22.43 -28.82 25.13
C VAL A 1130 -22.59 -28.02 23.84
N LEU A 1131 -23.42 -28.52 22.93
CA LEU A 1131 -23.79 -27.80 21.72
C LEU A 1131 -24.90 -26.79 22.03
N ARG A 1132 -24.66 -25.50 21.77
CA ARG A 1132 -25.67 -24.44 21.87
C ARG A 1132 -25.76 -23.68 20.54
N ARG A 1133 -26.95 -23.70 19.93
CA ARG A 1133 -27.23 -22.93 18.71
C ARG A 1133 -27.89 -21.60 19.09
N SER A 1134 -27.37 -20.50 18.59
CA SER A 1134 -28.04 -19.19 18.67
C SER A 1134 -29.24 -19.16 17.73
N LEU A 1135 -30.28 -18.38 18.07
CA LEU A 1135 -31.42 -18.16 17.17
C LEU A 1135 -31.04 -17.20 16.04
N GLU A 1136 -30.16 -16.25 16.34
CA GLU A 1136 -29.69 -15.21 15.42
C GLU A 1136 -28.56 -15.72 14.51
N GLN A 1137 -27.62 -16.48 15.08
CA GLN A 1137 -26.43 -17.02 14.43
C GLN A 1137 -26.31 -18.54 14.64
N PRO A 1138 -27.22 -19.36 14.06
CA PRO A 1138 -27.26 -20.81 14.29
C PRO A 1138 -26.02 -21.58 13.83
N ARG A 1139 -25.17 -21.01 12.95
CA ARG A 1139 -23.94 -21.66 12.44
C ARG A 1139 -22.67 -21.21 13.14
N THR A 1140 -22.75 -20.24 14.05
CA THR A 1140 -21.59 -19.66 14.72
C THR A 1140 -21.67 -19.85 16.23
N LEU A 1141 -20.63 -20.41 16.83
CA LEU A 1141 -20.42 -20.44 18.26
C LEU A 1141 -19.86 -19.08 18.72
N ASP A 1142 -20.57 -18.37 19.59
CA ASP A 1142 -20.04 -17.17 20.27
C ASP A 1142 -19.42 -17.54 21.61
N LEU A 1143 -18.10 -17.74 21.64
CA LEU A 1143 -17.35 -18.14 22.84
C LEU A 1143 -17.46 -17.11 23.96
N ARG A 1144 -17.72 -15.83 23.65
CA ARG A 1144 -17.87 -14.74 24.63
C ARG A 1144 -19.02 -14.96 25.61
N ARG A 1145 -19.92 -15.91 25.32
CA ARG A 1145 -21.02 -16.32 26.20
C ARG A 1145 -20.61 -17.40 27.22
N PHE A 1146 -19.37 -17.88 27.18
CA PHE A 1146 -18.86 -19.00 27.98
C PHE A 1146 -17.59 -18.65 28.78
N SER A 1147 -17.20 -17.37 28.79
CA SER A 1147 -16.04 -16.84 29.52
C SER A 1147 -16.27 -16.70 31.01
#